data_AF-A0A968ZSH5-F1
#
_entry.id   AF-A0A968ZSH5-F1
#
_cell.length_a   1.000
_cell.length_b   1.000
_cell.length_c   1.000
_cell.angle_alpha   90.00
_cell.angle_beta   90.00
_cell.angle_gamma   90.00
#
_symmetry.space_group_name_H-M   'P 1'
#
loop_
_entity.id
_entity.type
_entity.pdbx_description
1 polymer ?
#
loop_
_entity_poly.entity_id
_entity_poly.type
_entity_poly.pdbx_seq_one_letter_code
_entity_poly.pdbx_strand_id
1 'polypeptide(L)'
;MDLTDALDWLESAVVNTVGQSLREPEIVILKGTWRGLTYEQMAQGSEYSTNYLMRDVAPKLWKQLSHVFGCSVGKTNFRVALEAYIANNASLAPSVNRSALDATAATSLDWHPAVISESLRSAALSNSLLNIGARHTLLMAAHGGVPSVMYGYQQALAQARQWLNAAANTPNSPGIAALAQADSRSQIIGIWGLRGVGKTLFTEQLVAQVGDRFDAVIWRSLKDQPTLNDLSASILVHIGVAPQPEQATAQLLTIMAQKSLLLVLEGIEALLRPGCLAGDYLPECQAYGDFLQAIIGLKSSVIITGIEGPADLVRRSGSGNGFGSSISSGISTRLEPELIAEADHLLDDGVDDGIEDEIGDGVDDEIGNSLLGDGFSQASGVRSLTLSQLCEADATDLLRAESLATPEYWPELIRRYQGHPLALKTASRVIREIFNGRVDEFLRQASVLFTDILRLIAPSFERLSPLEIDILYWLASQEAPLSLSELQQTLPFSMDAADLISALDSLNQRSLLAIDTSIASAMGQSAPQASPLDASHHYAPPLFYLPALVKAYAINQLVSQFGEIPTASNTAAVPEGIINLSASQTNPVRLNRWFQGHFNTDWQPLHRLFTAATQPAMRLRSAYHLRDDTFVKRYKSIRLSPTQPNPSQPSPLAAMNTAATTAAENTYRAILLVAVHQDDEDLYRVCVQLQPDREDSVLPENIQLNLLDAEKNILVSVSAAQEDNFIQLPYFRGALAERFDIELVLGNTHHTELFMI
;
A
#
# COMPACT_ATOMS: atom_id res chain seq x y z
N MET A 1 -14.07 -12.51 16.32
CA MET A 1 -15.17 -12.78 17.27
C MET A 1 -16.39 -12.01 16.79
N ASP A 2 -17.55 -12.65 16.71
CA ASP A 2 -18.81 -11.95 16.44
C ASP A 2 -19.25 -11.13 17.67
N LEU A 3 -19.99 -10.03 17.44
CA LEU A 3 -20.45 -9.12 18.50
C LEU A 3 -21.35 -9.83 19.51
N THR A 4 -22.12 -10.82 19.06
CA THR A 4 -23.04 -11.60 19.88
C THR A 4 -22.27 -12.49 20.87
N ASP A 5 -21.27 -13.23 20.39
CA ASP A 5 -20.40 -14.07 21.24
C ASP A 5 -19.57 -13.23 22.24
N ALA A 6 -19.12 -12.05 21.82
CA ALA A 6 -18.37 -11.13 22.67
C ALA A 6 -19.21 -10.62 23.85
N LEU A 7 -20.50 -10.36 23.62
CA LEU A 7 -21.42 -9.90 24.67
C LEU A 7 -21.78 -11.04 25.64
N ASP A 8 -21.97 -12.26 25.16
CA ASP A 8 -22.27 -13.41 26.03
C ASP A 8 -21.08 -13.75 26.96
N TRP A 9 -19.86 -13.64 26.45
CA TRP A 9 -18.64 -13.77 27.25
C TRP A 9 -18.50 -12.66 28.29
N LEU A 10 -18.81 -11.43 27.90
CA LEU A 10 -18.67 -10.28 28.78
C LEU A 10 -19.76 -10.27 29.86
N GLU A 11 -20.99 -10.65 29.53
CA GLU A 11 -22.07 -10.87 30.48
C GLU A 11 -21.67 -11.93 31.51
N SER A 12 -21.13 -13.07 31.05
CA SER A 12 -20.65 -14.14 31.93
C SER A 12 -19.48 -13.70 32.82
N ALA A 13 -18.52 -12.95 32.28
CA ALA A 13 -17.36 -12.45 33.02
C ALA A 13 -17.74 -11.42 34.09
N VAL A 14 -18.68 -10.52 33.76
CA VAL A 14 -19.15 -9.48 34.68
C VAL A 14 -20.04 -10.08 35.78
N VAL A 15 -20.92 -11.04 35.45
CA VAL A 15 -21.73 -11.76 36.45
C VAL A 15 -20.84 -12.56 37.40
N ASN A 16 -19.81 -13.25 36.91
CA ASN A 16 -18.91 -14.05 37.75
C ASN A 16 -18.03 -13.22 38.69
N THR A 17 -17.69 -11.98 38.32
CA THR A 17 -16.74 -11.14 39.06
C THR A 17 -17.45 -10.09 39.93
N VAL A 18 -18.55 -9.51 39.45
CA VAL A 18 -19.26 -8.38 40.07
C VAL A 18 -20.67 -8.79 40.56
N GLY A 19 -21.20 -9.93 40.11
CA GLY A 19 -22.49 -10.45 40.55
C GLY A 19 -23.71 -9.69 40.00
N GLN A 20 -23.52 -8.81 39.01
CA GLN A 20 -24.59 -8.02 38.38
C GLN A 20 -24.52 -8.15 36.86
N SER A 21 -25.69 -8.29 36.23
CA SER A 21 -25.84 -8.28 34.76
C SER A 21 -25.62 -6.89 34.17
N LEU A 22 -25.20 -6.84 32.90
CA LEU A 22 -25.06 -5.57 32.18
C LEU A 22 -26.42 -4.92 31.96
N ARG A 23 -26.50 -3.61 32.18
CA ARG A 23 -27.72 -2.84 31.93
C ARG A 23 -27.81 -2.42 30.47
N GLU A 24 -29.02 -2.17 29.96
CA GLU A 24 -29.21 -1.76 28.56
C GLU A 24 -28.34 -0.56 28.10
N PRO A 25 -28.16 0.52 28.90
CA PRO A 25 -27.25 1.61 28.52
C PRO A 25 -25.78 1.16 28.37
N GLU A 26 -25.34 0.18 29.15
CA GLU A 26 -23.98 -0.37 29.09
C GLU A 26 -23.81 -1.24 27.84
N ILE A 27 -24.82 -2.06 27.51
CA ILE A 27 -24.85 -2.86 26.28
C ILE A 27 -24.80 -1.96 25.04
N VAL A 28 -25.52 -0.84 25.04
CA VAL A 28 -25.46 0.16 23.95
C VAL A 28 -24.05 0.71 23.78
N ILE A 29 -23.37 1.06 24.87
CA ILE A 29 -21.99 1.55 24.83
C ILE A 29 -21.02 0.48 24.33
N LEU A 30 -21.16 -0.77 24.76
CA LEU A 30 -20.29 -1.87 24.32
C LEU A 30 -20.48 -2.19 22.83
N LYS A 31 -21.73 -2.29 22.37
CA LYS A 31 -22.07 -2.49 20.94
C LYS A 31 -21.57 -1.33 20.09
N GLY A 32 -21.80 -0.10 20.53
CA GLY A 32 -21.33 1.09 19.84
C GLY A 32 -19.81 1.17 19.77
N THR A 33 -19.13 0.85 20.87
CA THR A 33 -17.66 0.83 20.94
C THR A 33 -17.08 -0.24 20.02
N TRP A 34 -17.66 -1.44 19.99
CA TRP A 34 -17.24 -2.52 19.10
C TRP A 34 -17.36 -2.16 17.61
N ARG A 35 -18.35 -1.32 17.27
CA ARG A 35 -18.60 -0.80 15.92
C ARG A 35 -17.87 0.51 15.61
N GLY A 36 -17.05 1.03 16.54
CA GLY A 36 -16.30 2.28 16.37
C GLY A 36 -17.14 3.57 16.43
N LEU A 37 -18.37 3.53 16.94
CA LEU A 37 -19.28 4.68 16.95
C LEU A 37 -18.91 5.72 18.03
N THR A 38 -19.24 7.01 17.84
CA THR A 38 -19.14 8.07 18.87
C THR A 38 -20.27 7.97 19.90
N TYR A 39 -20.14 8.59 21.08
CA TYR A 39 -21.24 8.60 22.06
C TYR A 39 -22.49 9.32 21.52
N GLU A 40 -22.31 10.29 20.62
CA GLU A 40 -23.39 11.00 19.93
C GLU A 40 -24.13 10.06 18.98
N GLN A 41 -23.40 9.26 18.20
CA GLN A 41 -23.98 8.25 17.31
C GLN A 41 -24.68 7.13 18.08
N MET A 42 -24.15 6.73 19.25
CA MET A 42 -24.80 5.77 20.15
C MET A 42 -26.10 6.32 20.74
N ALA A 43 -26.13 7.61 21.08
CA ALA A 43 -27.32 8.28 21.58
C ALA A 43 -28.39 8.44 20.48
N GLN A 44 -28.00 8.78 19.25
CA GLN A 44 -28.93 8.90 18.11
C GLN A 44 -29.64 7.57 17.77
N GLY A 45 -29.00 6.43 18.07
CA GLY A 45 -29.56 5.09 17.84
C GLY A 45 -30.19 4.45 19.07
N SER A 46 -30.36 5.17 20.19
CA SER A 46 -30.95 4.65 21.43
C SER A 46 -31.90 5.66 22.09
N GLU A 47 -32.58 5.26 23.17
CA GLU A 47 -33.46 6.15 23.94
C GLU A 47 -32.68 7.05 24.93
N TYR A 48 -31.34 7.03 24.90
CA TYR A 48 -30.48 7.70 25.88
C TYR A 48 -29.80 8.95 25.31
N SER A 49 -29.68 10.00 26.13
CA SER A 49 -28.96 11.21 25.73
C SER A 49 -27.44 11.01 25.73
N THR A 50 -26.74 11.72 24.83
CA THR A 50 -25.27 11.72 24.75
C THR A 50 -24.61 12.02 26.10
N ASN A 51 -25.14 12.99 26.85
CA ASN A 51 -24.61 13.37 28.15
C ASN A 51 -24.75 12.25 29.18
N TYR A 52 -25.86 11.52 29.18
CA TYR A 52 -26.08 10.40 30.08
C TYR A 52 -25.12 9.23 29.79
N LEU A 53 -24.97 8.85 28.52
CA LEU A 53 -24.06 7.78 28.12
C LEU A 53 -22.59 8.14 28.41
N MET A 54 -22.18 9.37 28.09
CA MET A 54 -20.78 9.80 28.20
C MET A 54 -20.34 10.12 29.63
N ARG A 55 -21.17 10.81 30.44
CA ARG A 55 -20.76 11.31 31.76
C ARG A 55 -21.16 10.39 32.92
N ASP A 56 -22.26 9.66 32.80
CA ASP A 56 -22.77 8.85 33.92
C ASP A 56 -22.50 7.36 33.77
N VAL A 57 -22.73 6.81 32.57
CA VAL A 57 -22.67 5.36 32.32
C VAL A 57 -21.27 4.91 31.92
N ALA A 58 -20.67 5.51 30.90
CA ALA A 58 -19.39 5.07 30.35
C ALA A 58 -18.22 5.05 31.35
N PRO A 59 -17.98 6.08 32.20
CA PRO A 59 -16.85 6.06 33.11
C PRO A 59 -16.95 4.95 34.17
N LYS A 60 -18.17 4.65 34.62
CA LYS A 60 -18.43 3.57 35.59
C LYS A 60 -18.23 2.21 34.94
N LEU A 61 -18.74 2.03 33.72
CA LEU A 61 -18.58 0.81 32.93
C LEU A 61 -17.11 0.48 32.66
N TRP A 62 -16.33 1.46 32.20
CA TRP A 62 -14.90 1.25 31.91
C TRP A 62 -14.08 0.91 33.15
N LYS A 63 -14.38 1.56 34.28
CA LYS A 63 -13.75 1.23 35.57
C LYS A 63 -14.10 -0.20 36.03
N GLN A 64 -15.35 -0.61 35.82
CA GLN A 64 -15.81 -1.96 36.15
C GLN A 64 -15.12 -3.01 35.26
N LEU A 65 -15.08 -2.80 33.95
CA LEU A 65 -14.40 -3.72 33.03
C LEU A 65 -12.89 -3.77 33.24
N SER A 66 -12.28 -2.65 33.62
CA SER A 66 -10.86 -2.64 34.00
C SER A 66 -10.58 -3.52 35.22
N HIS A 67 -11.52 -3.57 36.17
CA HIS A 67 -11.43 -4.46 37.32
C HIS A 67 -11.61 -5.94 36.92
N VAL A 68 -12.56 -6.23 36.02
CA VAL A 68 -12.84 -7.60 35.54
C VAL A 68 -11.69 -8.16 34.70
N PHE A 69 -11.10 -7.35 33.81
CA PHE A 69 -10.02 -7.81 32.93
C PHE A 69 -8.63 -7.70 33.55
N GLY A 70 -8.48 -6.97 34.67
CA GLY A 70 -7.21 -6.76 35.35
C GLY A 70 -6.26 -5.80 34.63
N CYS A 71 -6.72 -5.10 33.60
CA CYS A 71 -5.97 -4.12 32.82
C CYS A 71 -6.79 -2.84 32.61
N SER A 72 -6.16 -1.73 32.22
CA SER A 72 -6.90 -0.47 31.98
C SER A 72 -7.71 -0.58 30.68
N VAL A 73 -9.03 -0.46 30.79
CA VAL A 73 -9.98 -0.59 29.68
C VAL A 73 -10.68 0.73 29.43
N GLY A 74 -10.75 1.13 28.17
CA GLY A 74 -11.50 2.27 27.67
C GLY A 74 -11.98 2.02 26.24
N LYS A 75 -12.62 3.02 25.65
CA LYS A 75 -13.30 2.86 24.36
C LYS A 75 -12.38 2.41 23.21
N THR A 76 -11.11 2.84 23.20
CA THR A 76 -10.17 2.56 22.11
C THR A 76 -9.47 1.21 22.21
N ASN A 77 -9.38 0.63 23.41
CA ASN A 77 -8.67 -0.63 23.64
C ASN A 77 -9.58 -1.78 24.13
N PHE A 78 -10.88 -1.51 24.34
CA PHE A 78 -11.86 -2.47 24.84
C PHE A 78 -11.86 -3.80 24.09
N ARG A 79 -11.85 -3.75 22.75
CA ARG A 79 -11.88 -4.95 21.91
C ARG A 79 -10.65 -5.83 22.12
N VAL A 80 -9.46 -5.21 22.11
CA VAL A 80 -8.19 -5.91 22.33
C VAL A 80 -8.13 -6.49 23.74
N ALA A 81 -8.59 -5.73 24.74
CA ALA A 81 -8.62 -6.18 26.13
C ALA A 81 -9.58 -7.37 26.34
N LEU A 82 -10.76 -7.36 25.69
CA LEU A 82 -11.71 -8.47 25.76
C LEU A 82 -11.17 -9.73 25.05
N GLU A 83 -10.60 -9.58 23.85
CA GLU A 83 -10.02 -10.71 23.12
C GLU A 83 -8.86 -11.34 23.89
N ALA A 84 -8.01 -10.53 24.54
CA ALA A 84 -6.94 -11.01 25.42
C ALA A 84 -7.48 -11.68 26.69
N TYR A 85 -8.54 -11.12 27.30
CA TYR A 85 -9.19 -11.71 28.47
C TYR A 85 -9.82 -13.07 28.15
N ILE A 86 -10.49 -13.21 27.00
CA ILE A 86 -11.09 -14.48 26.56
C ILE A 86 -10.01 -15.51 26.23
N ALA A 87 -8.92 -15.10 25.56
CA ALA A 87 -7.80 -15.98 25.28
C ALA A 87 -7.17 -16.57 26.57
N ASN A 88 -7.12 -15.77 27.65
CA ASN A 88 -6.59 -16.20 28.95
C ASN A 88 -7.58 -17.01 29.80
N ASN A 89 -8.90 -16.89 29.55
CA ASN A 89 -9.95 -17.54 30.35
C ASN A 89 -10.79 -18.57 29.58
N ALA A 90 -10.32 -19.03 28.41
CA ALA A 90 -11.04 -19.93 27.49
C ALA A 90 -11.43 -21.29 28.11
N SER A 91 -10.89 -21.68 29.27
CA SER A 91 -11.26 -22.89 30.01
C SER A 91 -12.55 -22.75 30.85
N LEU A 92 -13.14 -21.56 30.94
CA LEU A 92 -14.30 -21.25 31.80
C LEU A 92 -15.60 -20.91 31.04
N ALA A 93 -15.71 -21.27 29.75
CA ALA A 93 -16.90 -20.95 28.96
C ALA A 93 -18.19 -21.59 29.54
N PRO A 94 -19.34 -20.88 29.53
CA PRO A 94 -20.63 -21.45 29.92
C PRO A 94 -21.04 -22.54 28.94
N SER A 95 -21.32 -23.74 29.45
CA SER A 95 -21.82 -24.87 28.67
C SER A 95 -23.27 -24.65 28.29
N VAL A 96 -23.52 -24.10 27.10
CA VAL A 96 -24.87 -24.08 26.51
C VAL A 96 -25.07 -25.35 25.67
N ASN A 97 -26.00 -26.18 26.14
CA ASN A 97 -26.53 -27.38 25.49
C ASN A 97 -26.91 -27.10 24.02
N ARG A 98 -26.20 -27.74 23.08
CA ARG A 98 -26.66 -27.97 21.70
C ARG A 98 -26.54 -29.45 21.35
N SER A 99 -27.38 -30.27 21.98
CA SER A 99 -27.64 -31.66 21.58
C SER A 99 -28.92 -31.73 20.73
N ALA A 100 -28.88 -31.16 19.53
CA ALA A 100 -29.83 -31.45 18.44
C ALA A 100 -29.42 -30.67 17.20
N LEU A 101 -28.52 -31.22 16.39
CA LEU A 101 -28.39 -31.05 14.92
C LEU A 101 -27.07 -31.70 14.46
N ASP A 102 -26.89 -32.98 14.78
CA ASP A 102 -25.91 -33.83 14.09
C ASP A 102 -26.66 -34.67 13.06
N ALA A 103 -26.70 -34.14 11.83
CA ALA A 103 -26.66 -34.89 10.59
C ALA A 103 -26.67 -33.86 9.45
N THR A 104 -25.65 -33.90 8.59
CA THR A 104 -25.48 -33.11 7.35
C THR A 104 -24.91 -31.68 7.48
N ALA A 105 -23.59 -31.56 7.74
CA ALA A 105 -22.75 -30.46 7.23
C ALA A 105 -21.26 -30.74 7.45
N ALA A 106 -20.70 -31.69 6.69
CA ALA A 106 -19.25 -31.83 6.53
C ALA A 106 -18.81 -31.04 5.28
N THR A 107 -18.83 -29.71 5.36
CA THR A 107 -18.20 -28.78 4.40
C THR A 107 -18.34 -27.34 4.92
N SER A 108 -17.51 -26.98 5.89
CA SER A 108 -17.17 -25.58 6.20
C SER A 108 -15.83 -25.61 6.90
N LEU A 109 -14.75 -25.47 6.12
CA LEU A 109 -13.40 -25.34 6.65
C LEU A 109 -13.15 -23.84 6.84
N ASP A 110 -13.70 -23.28 7.91
CA ASP A 110 -13.30 -21.96 8.39
C ASP A 110 -11.84 -22.06 8.85
N TRP A 111 -10.97 -21.26 8.24
CA TRP A 111 -9.56 -21.17 8.60
C TRP A 111 -9.42 -20.57 10.01
N HIS A 112 -9.38 -21.44 11.01
CA HIS A 112 -8.84 -21.15 12.33
C HIS A 112 -7.42 -21.73 12.43
N PRO A 113 -6.44 -20.98 12.99
CA PRO A 113 -5.16 -21.59 13.35
C PRO A 113 -5.45 -22.70 14.36
N ALA A 114 -5.10 -23.93 13.99
CA ALA A 114 -5.43 -25.14 14.73
C ALA A 114 -5.14 -24.99 16.23
N VAL A 115 -6.11 -25.39 17.05
CA VAL A 115 -5.93 -25.71 18.46
C VAL A 115 -4.85 -26.79 18.55
N ILE A 116 -3.62 -26.37 18.82
CA ILE A 116 -2.56 -27.29 19.23
C ILE A 116 -2.92 -27.71 20.65
N SER A 117 -3.12 -29.01 20.86
CA SER A 117 -3.30 -29.54 22.21
C SER A 117 -2.14 -29.07 23.08
N GLU A 118 -2.46 -28.54 24.26
CA GLU A 118 -1.52 -27.94 25.21
C GLU A 118 -0.34 -28.87 25.56
N SER A 119 -0.55 -30.18 25.38
CA SER A 119 0.43 -31.26 25.46
C SER A 119 1.57 -31.22 24.42
N LEU A 120 1.35 -30.70 23.20
CA LEU A 120 2.39 -30.58 22.17
C LEU A 120 3.19 -29.27 22.30
N ARG A 121 2.56 -28.17 22.75
CA ARG A 121 3.26 -26.94 23.13
C ARG A 121 4.19 -27.18 24.33
N SER A 122 3.76 -27.96 25.32
CA SER A 122 4.62 -28.34 26.45
C SER A 122 5.78 -29.26 26.05
N ALA A 123 5.64 -30.05 24.97
CA ALA A 123 6.70 -30.93 24.48
C ALA A 123 7.76 -30.19 23.64
N ALA A 124 7.40 -29.10 22.96
CA ALA A 124 8.35 -28.24 22.25
C ALA A 124 9.18 -27.35 23.20
N LEU A 125 8.68 -27.13 24.43
CA LEU A 125 9.30 -26.29 25.45
C LEU A 125 10.06 -27.09 26.53
N SER A 126 10.01 -28.43 26.50
CA SER A 126 10.78 -29.26 27.43
C SER A 126 12.18 -29.59 26.88
N ASN A 127 13.17 -29.21 27.69
CA ASN A 127 14.59 -29.12 27.36
C ASN A 127 15.29 -30.45 27.04
N SER A 128 16.37 -30.27 26.26
CA SER A 128 17.58 -31.09 26.17
C SER A 128 17.65 -32.15 25.07
N LEU A 129 18.61 -31.94 24.15
CA LEU A 129 19.20 -32.92 23.24
C LEU A 129 18.27 -33.59 22.20
N LEU A 130 17.77 -32.82 21.23
CA LEU A 130 17.25 -33.39 19.98
C LEU A 130 17.96 -32.79 18.76
N ASN A 131 18.42 -33.70 17.89
CA ASN A 131 19.21 -33.47 16.68
C ASN A 131 18.53 -32.46 15.73
N ILE A 132 19.30 -31.67 14.98
CA ILE A 132 18.84 -30.50 14.21
C ILE A 132 17.71 -30.87 13.22
N GLY A 133 17.74 -32.09 12.67
CA GLY A 133 16.67 -32.62 11.82
C GLY A 133 15.31 -32.83 12.50
N ALA A 134 15.27 -33.09 13.81
CA ALA A 134 14.02 -33.28 14.56
C ALA A 134 13.33 -31.93 14.88
N ARG A 135 14.11 -30.85 15.01
CA ARG A 135 13.59 -29.49 15.22
C ARG A 135 12.93 -28.93 13.95
N HIS A 136 13.45 -29.29 12.78
CA HIS A 136 12.87 -28.91 11.48
C HIS A 136 11.45 -29.47 11.29
N THR A 137 11.21 -30.71 11.73
CA THR A 137 9.87 -31.34 11.70
C THR A 137 8.88 -30.70 12.68
N LEU A 138 9.35 -30.20 13.83
CA LEU A 138 8.51 -29.53 14.83
C LEU A 138 8.14 -28.08 14.44
N LEU A 139 9.00 -27.37 13.73
CA LEU A 139 8.66 -26.07 13.13
C LEU A 139 7.60 -26.23 12.02
N MET A 140 7.70 -27.28 11.20
CA MET A 140 6.67 -27.64 10.21
C MET A 140 5.33 -27.98 10.88
N ALA A 141 5.36 -28.63 12.06
CA ALA A 141 4.15 -28.99 12.82
C ALA A 141 3.46 -27.77 13.47
N ALA A 142 4.20 -26.72 13.84
CA ALA A 142 3.63 -25.48 14.40
C ALA A 142 2.86 -24.65 13.37
N HIS A 143 3.12 -24.85 12.06
CA HIS A 143 2.47 -24.16 10.94
C HIS A 143 1.37 -24.98 10.24
N GLY A 144 1.01 -26.15 10.77
CA GLY A 144 -0.23 -26.85 10.40
C GLY A 144 -0.36 -27.24 8.92
N GLY A 145 0.72 -27.66 8.25
CA GLY A 145 0.63 -28.10 6.85
C GLY A 145 1.79 -28.99 6.41
N VAL A 146 1.54 -29.77 5.36
CA VAL A 146 2.55 -30.43 4.52
C VAL A 146 3.65 -29.43 4.18
N PRO A 147 4.96 -29.81 4.14
CA PRO A 147 6.03 -28.89 3.76
C PRO A 147 5.66 -28.16 2.46
N SER A 148 5.53 -26.84 2.57
CA SER A 148 5.20 -26.01 1.41
C SER A 148 6.37 -26.03 0.44
N VAL A 149 6.12 -26.51 -0.77
CA VAL A 149 7.12 -26.47 -1.85
C VAL A 149 7.45 -25.01 -2.16
N MET A 150 8.73 -24.68 -2.15
CA MET A 150 9.22 -23.38 -2.60
C MET A 150 9.42 -23.42 -4.11
N TYR A 151 8.71 -22.54 -4.82
CA TYR A 151 8.85 -22.35 -6.26
C TYR A 151 9.82 -21.18 -6.50
N GLY A 152 10.70 -21.31 -7.49
CA GLY A 152 11.68 -20.26 -7.82
C GLY A 152 12.75 -20.02 -6.75
N TYR A 153 13.29 -18.80 -6.75
CA TYR A 153 14.30 -18.24 -5.83
C TYR A 153 15.58 -19.06 -5.61
N GLN A 154 15.88 -20.08 -6.43
CA GLN A 154 17.06 -20.94 -6.24
C GLN A 154 18.38 -20.17 -6.35
N GLN A 155 18.46 -19.21 -7.27
CA GLN A 155 19.64 -18.34 -7.42
C GLN A 155 19.82 -17.44 -6.19
N ALA A 156 18.73 -16.81 -5.73
CA ALA A 156 18.69 -16.00 -4.53
C ALA A 156 19.09 -16.80 -3.28
N LEU A 157 18.59 -18.04 -3.13
CA LEU A 157 18.98 -18.94 -2.05
C LEU A 157 20.47 -19.28 -2.12
N ALA A 158 20.99 -19.60 -3.31
CA ALA A 158 22.40 -19.89 -3.49
C ALA A 158 23.29 -18.70 -3.12
N GLN A 159 22.87 -17.48 -3.47
CA GLN A 159 23.55 -16.24 -3.14
C GLN A 159 23.53 -15.95 -1.63
N ALA A 160 22.36 -16.00 -0.99
CA ALA A 160 22.23 -15.81 0.46
C ALA A 160 23.01 -16.86 1.25
N ARG A 161 23.01 -18.10 0.76
CA ARG A 161 23.85 -19.19 1.30
C ARG A 161 25.33 -18.86 1.18
N GLN A 162 25.79 -18.34 0.03
CA GLN A 162 27.19 -17.92 -0.14
C GLN A 162 27.58 -16.82 0.86
N TRP A 163 26.70 -15.86 1.11
CA TRP A 163 26.91 -14.78 2.09
C TRP A 163 27.10 -15.31 3.53
N LEU A 164 26.37 -16.38 3.88
CA LEU A 164 26.52 -17.06 5.17
C LEU A 164 27.68 -18.06 5.22
N ASN A 165 28.28 -18.41 4.09
CA ASN A 165 29.24 -19.52 3.95
C ASN A 165 30.71 -19.13 3.76
N ALA A 166 31.07 -17.87 3.49
CA ALA A 166 32.49 -17.48 3.50
C ALA A 166 33.06 -17.77 4.91
N ALA A 167 33.87 -18.80 5.17
CA ALA A 167 34.98 -19.35 4.40
C ALA A 167 34.87 -20.82 3.91
N ALA A 168 35.40 -21.07 2.70
CA ALA A 168 36.14 -22.28 2.37
C ALA A 168 37.16 -21.98 1.24
N ASN A 169 38.44 -21.99 1.60
CA ASN A 169 39.57 -21.99 0.67
C ASN A 169 39.40 -23.10 -0.38
N THR A 170 39.57 -22.78 -1.66
CA THR A 170 40.18 -23.73 -2.60
C THR A 170 41.69 -23.69 -2.37
N PRO A 171 42.33 -24.78 -1.90
CA PRO A 171 43.78 -24.86 -1.92
C PRO A 171 44.23 -25.06 -3.38
N ASN A 172 45.30 -24.35 -3.77
CA ASN A 172 46.11 -24.48 -4.99
C ASN A 172 45.94 -23.38 -6.05
N SER A 173 46.41 -22.17 -5.74
CA SER A 173 47.38 -21.43 -6.58
C SER A 173 47.77 -20.13 -5.86
N PRO A 174 49.05 -19.92 -5.49
CA PRO A 174 49.47 -18.68 -4.86
C PRO A 174 49.67 -17.61 -5.95
N GLY A 175 48.65 -16.75 -6.12
CA GLY A 175 48.72 -15.57 -6.97
C GLY A 175 48.56 -14.31 -6.11
N ILE A 176 49.36 -13.28 -6.40
CA ILE A 176 49.52 -12.03 -5.65
C ILE A 176 48.23 -11.15 -5.63
N ALA A 177 47.12 -11.64 -6.23
CA ALA A 177 45.79 -11.05 -6.16
C ALA A 177 44.91 -11.58 -5.01
N ALA A 178 45.33 -12.63 -4.29
CA ALA A 178 44.57 -13.25 -3.21
C ALA A 178 44.71 -12.55 -1.84
N LEU A 179 45.56 -11.52 -1.74
CA LEU A 179 45.85 -10.83 -0.46
C LEU A 179 44.94 -9.61 -0.19
N ALA A 180 43.97 -9.32 -1.07
CA ALA A 180 43.02 -8.21 -0.91
C ALA A 180 41.56 -8.62 -0.66
N GLN A 181 41.25 -9.93 -0.57
CA GLN A 181 39.90 -10.44 -0.29
C GLN A 181 39.85 -11.26 1.00
N ALA A 182 40.56 -10.82 2.03
CA ALA A 182 40.42 -11.38 3.36
C ALA A 182 39.04 -11.02 3.94
N ASP A 183 38.25 -12.07 4.14
CA ASP A 183 37.39 -12.28 5.31
C ASP A 183 36.31 -11.23 5.63
N SER A 184 35.07 -11.49 5.23
CA SER A 184 33.95 -11.41 6.19
C SER A 184 32.76 -12.27 5.74
N ARG A 185 32.35 -13.22 6.58
CA ARG A 185 30.97 -13.74 6.58
C ARG A 185 30.02 -12.55 6.77
N SER A 186 28.92 -12.48 6.03
CA SER A 186 27.92 -11.43 6.30
C SER A 186 27.31 -11.65 7.68
N GLN A 187 27.43 -10.64 8.55
CA GLN A 187 26.84 -10.68 9.89
C GLN A 187 25.36 -10.31 9.85
N ILE A 188 24.94 -9.50 8.89
CA ILE A 188 23.53 -9.12 8.75
C ILE A 188 23.09 -9.37 7.31
N ILE A 189 21.98 -10.09 7.16
CA ILE A 189 21.30 -10.32 5.89
C ILE A 189 19.86 -9.83 6.01
N GLY A 190 19.53 -8.76 5.28
CA GLY A 190 18.16 -8.29 5.11
C GLY A 190 17.44 -9.01 3.98
N ILE A 191 16.22 -9.48 4.22
CA ILE A 191 15.36 -10.10 3.20
C ILE A 191 14.06 -9.31 3.14
N TRP A 192 13.91 -8.55 2.06
CA TRP A 192 12.81 -7.59 1.87
C TRP A 192 11.84 -8.07 0.79
N GLY A 193 10.66 -7.46 0.74
CA GLY A 193 9.69 -7.73 -0.32
C GLY A 193 8.25 -7.61 0.16
N LEU A 194 7.30 -7.65 -0.77
CA LEU A 194 5.88 -7.56 -0.44
C LEU A 194 5.42 -8.72 0.47
N ARG A 195 4.39 -8.49 1.28
CA ARG A 195 3.83 -9.53 2.14
C ARG A 195 3.23 -10.67 1.31
N GLY A 196 3.64 -11.91 1.60
CA GLY A 196 3.20 -13.09 0.85
C GLY A 196 4.09 -13.48 -0.33
N VAL A 197 5.19 -12.76 -0.57
CA VAL A 197 6.18 -13.12 -1.61
C VAL A 197 6.99 -14.39 -1.29
N GLY A 198 6.99 -14.83 -0.03
CA GLY A 198 7.67 -16.06 0.40
C GLY A 198 8.92 -15.85 1.27
N LYS A 199 9.13 -14.67 1.87
CA LYS A 199 10.28 -14.37 2.75
C LYS A 199 10.49 -15.41 3.87
N THR A 200 9.43 -15.79 4.58
CA THR A 200 9.49 -16.79 5.66
C THR A 200 9.91 -18.15 5.12
N LEU A 201 9.26 -18.63 4.05
CA LEU A 201 9.60 -19.90 3.40
C LEU A 201 11.03 -19.90 2.85
N PHE A 202 11.47 -18.79 2.25
CA PHE A 202 12.85 -18.61 1.79
C PHE A 202 13.84 -18.71 2.96
N THR A 203 13.52 -18.06 4.08
CA THR A 203 14.38 -18.08 5.28
C THR A 203 14.43 -19.47 5.91
N GLU A 204 13.31 -20.19 5.95
CA GLU A 204 13.26 -21.59 6.38
C GLU A 204 14.18 -22.47 5.53
N GLN A 205 14.09 -22.37 4.20
CA GLN A 205 14.95 -23.13 3.28
C GLN A 205 16.43 -22.77 3.42
N LEU A 206 16.73 -21.48 3.63
CA LEU A 206 18.09 -21.02 3.86
C LEU A 206 18.65 -21.60 5.16
N VAL A 207 17.91 -21.48 6.27
CA VAL A 207 18.28 -22.01 7.59
C VAL A 207 18.45 -23.53 7.54
N ALA A 208 17.58 -24.25 6.83
CA ALA A 208 17.72 -25.70 6.66
C ALA A 208 19.04 -26.10 5.98
N GLN A 209 19.60 -25.26 5.10
CA GLN A 209 20.85 -25.54 4.39
C GLN A 209 22.12 -25.10 5.14
N VAL A 210 22.02 -24.15 6.06
CA VAL A 210 23.20 -23.53 6.72
C VAL A 210 23.18 -23.62 8.25
N GLY A 211 22.06 -24.05 8.84
CA GLY A 211 21.81 -24.04 10.29
C GLY A 211 22.81 -24.89 11.08
N ASP A 212 23.22 -26.03 10.54
CA ASP A 212 24.18 -26.96 11.17
C ASP A 212 25.56 -26.36 11.43
N ARG A 213 25.86 -25.18 10.86
CA ARG A 213 27.14 -24.48 11.01
C ARG A 213 27.20 -23.55 12.21
N PHE A 214 26.08 -23.32 12.87
CA PHE A 214 25.98 -22.43 14.02
C PHE A 214 25.79 -23.25 15.29
N ASP A 215 26.31 -22.73 16.40
CA ASP A 215 26.16 -23.36 17.72
C ASP A 215 24.68 -23.41 18.15
N ALA A 216 23.90 -22.41 17.72
CA ALA A 216 22.45 -22.40 17.86
C ALA A 216 21.79 -21.52 16.77
N VAL A 217 20.57 -21.92 16.39
CA VAL A 217 19.67 -21.13 15.54
C VAL A 217 18.47 -20.70 16.37
N ILE A 218 18.16 -19.40 16.34
CA ILE A 218 17.17 -18.78 17.21
C ILE A 218 16.24 -17.94 16.34
N TRP A 219 14.95 -18.25 16.37
CA TRP A 219 13.93 -17.54 15.59
C TRP A 219 13.04 -16.70 16.51
N ARG A 220 12.84 -15.42 16.18
CA ARG A 220 11.99 -14.49 16.94
C ARG A 220 11.18 -13.60 16.02
N SER A 221 9.93 -13.35 16.42
CA SER A 221 9.07 -12.37 15.76
C SER A 221 9.16 -11.03 16.47
N LEU A 222 9.13 -9.94 15.71
CA LEU A 222 9.13 -8.56 16.21
C LEU A 222 7.73 -7.93 16.24
N LYS A 223 6.69 -8.68 15.85
CA LYS A 223 5.31 -8.16 15.72
C LYS A 223 4.75 -7.56 17.01
N ASP A 224 5.10 -8.13 18.16
CA ASP A 224 4.65 -7.65 19.48
C ASP A 224 5.48 -6.47 20.00
N GLN A 225 6.40 -5.94 19.18
CA GLN A 225 7.29 -4.82 19.51
C GLN A 225 7.99 -4.99 20.86
N PRO A 226 8.68 -6.13 21.11
CA PRO A 226 9.37 -6.35 22.37
C PRO A 226 10.43 -5.26 22.58
N THR A 227 10.70 -4.88 23.83
CA THR A 227 11.89 -4.07 24.09
C THR A 227 13.14 -4.87 23.73
N LEU A 228 14.22 -4.20 23.33
CA LEU A 228 15.47 -4.88 22.98
C LEU A 228 16.00 -5.73 24.14
N ASN A 229 15.80 -5.27 25.38
CA ASN A 229 16.22 -5.99 26.56
C ASN A 229 15.37 -7.25 26.80
N ASP A 230 14.04 -7.18 26.61
CA ASP A 230 13.16 -8.36 26.71
C ASP A 230 13.46 -9.40 25.62
N LEU A 231 13.70 -8.94 24.39
CA LEU A 231 14.14 -9.80 23.30
C LEU A 231 15.46 -10.47 23.65
N SER A 232 16.44 -9.70 24.15
CA SER A 232 17.75 -10.22 24.54
C SER A 232 17.63 -11.23 25.68
N ALA A 233 16.81 -10.96 26.69
CA ALA A 233 16.55 -11.88 27.79
C ALA A 233 15.91 -13.18 27.29
N SER A 234 14.93 -13.10 26.38
CA SER A 234 14.31 -14.26 25.74
C SER A 234 15.31 -15.10 24.94
N ILE A 235 16.27 -14.47 24.27
CA ILE A 235 17.33 -15.14 23.53
C ILE A 235 18.31 -15.83 24.49
N LEU A 236 18.72 -15.16 25.57
CA LEU A 236 19.61 -15.70 26.60
C LEU A 236 19.02 -16.96 27.27
N VAL A 237 17.74 -16.90 27.66
CA VAL A 237 17.04 -18.06 28.24
C VAL A 237 17.03 -19.24 27.26
N HIS A 238 16.85 -18.99 25.97
CA HIS A 238 16.81 -20.04 24.95
C HIS A 238 18.15 -20.77 24.77
N ILE A 239 19.27 -20.08 24.98
CA ILE A 239 20.61 -20.67 24.95
C ILE A 239 21.08 -21.19 26.33
N GLY A 240 20.18 -21.20 27.33
CA GLY A 240 20.45 -21.72 28.67
C GLY A 240 21.25 -20.79 29.57
N VAL A 241 21.25 -19.48 29.29
CA VAL A 241 21.93 -18.47 30.12
C VAL A 241 20.89 -17.66 30.88
N ALA A 242 21.05 -17.55 32.20
CA ALA A 242 20.16 -16.75 33.04
C ALA A 242 20.37 -15.25 32.72
N PRO A 243 19.33 -14.54 32.26
CA PRO A 243 19.48 -13.13 31.88
C PRO A 243 19.58 -12.25 33.13
N GLN A 244 20.44 -11.22 33.08
CA GLN A 244 20.35 -10.14 34.07
C GLN A 244 19.37 -9.07 33.56
N PRO A 245 18.34 -8.70 34.33
CA PRO A 245 17.20 -7.91 33.84
C PRO A 245 17.54 -6.55 33.23
N GLU A 246 18.66 -5.92 33.59
CA GLU A 246 19.03 -4.57 33.11
C GLU A 246 20.22 -4.58 32.12
N GLN A 247 20.84 -5.74 31.91
CA GLN A 247 22.06 -5.88 31.11
C GLN A 247 21.98 -7.04 30.11
N ALA A 248 20.78 -7.51 29.80
CA ALA A 248 20.58 -8.68 28.93
C ALA A 248 21.17 -8.44 27.53
N THR A 249 21.03 -7.22 26.99
CA THR A 249 21.60 -6.85 25.68
C THR A 249 23.13 -6.95 25.67
N ALA A 250 23.80 -6.40 26.68
CA ALA A 250 25.27 -6.43 26.77
C ALA A 250 25.80 -7.87 26.96
N GLN A 251 25.10 -8.68 27.75
CA GLN A 251 25.38 -10.11 27.88
C GLN A 251 25.21 -10.85 26.56
N LEU A 252 24.14 -10.57 25.82
CA LEU A 252 23.90 -11.19 24.53
C LEU A 252 25.02 -10.85 23.54
N LEU A 253 25.43 -9.57 23.44
CA LEU A 253 26.55 -9.16 22.58
C LEU A 253 27.85 -9.87 22.96
N THR A 254 28.14 -10.00 24.26
CA THR A 254 29.31 -10.74 24.75
C THR A 254 29.29 -12.21 24.30
N ILE A 255 28.12 -12.85 24.36
CA ILE A 255 27.95 -14.23 23.91
C ILE A 255 28.05 -14.33 22.39
N MET A 256 27.44 -13.40 21.64
CA MET A 256 27.49 -13.35 20.17
C MET A 256 28.91 -13.12 19.63
N ALA A 257 29.79 -12.51 20.43
CA ALA A 257 31.21 -12.39 20.13
C ALA A 257 31.98 -13.72 20.36
N GLN A 258 31.57 -14.52 21.34
CA GLN A 258 32.25 -15.76 21.72
C GLN A 258 31.76 -16.99 20.93
N LYS A 259 30.44 -17.11 20.75
CA LYS A 259 29.74 -18.21 20.07
C LYS A 259 29.23 -17.77 18.70
N SER A 260 29.07 -18.72 17.78
CA SER A 260 28.46 -18.46 16.48
C SER A 260 26.96 -18.78 16.56
N LEU A 261 26.14 -17.75 16.69
CA LEU A 261 24.69 -17.86 16.70
C LEU A 261 24.11 -17.42 15.34
N LEU A 262 23.02 -18.05 14.92
CA LEU A 262 22.17 -17.54 13.84
C LEU A 262 20.85 -17.04 14.44
N LEU A 263 20.64 -15.73 14.39
CA LEU A 263 19.40 -15.10 14.83
C LEU A 263 18.53 -14.79 13.62
N VAL A 264 17.27 -15.21 13.64
CA VAL A 264 16.26 -14.83 12.63
C VAL A 264 15.25 -13.91 13.28
N LEU A 265 15.15 -12.68 12.80
CA LEU A 265 14.22 -11.66 13.24
C LEU A 265 13.19 -11.39 12.15
N GLU A 266 11.92 -11.73 12.41
CA GLU A 266 10.85 -11.54 11.44
C GLU A 266 9.94 -10.36 11.74
N GLY A 267 9.64 -9.59 10.70
CA GLY A 267 8.68 -8.49 10.72
C GLY A 267 9.28 -7.20 11.28
N ILE A 268 10.46 -6.80 10.78
CA ILE A 268 11.15 -5.58 11.24
C ILE A 268 10.31 -4.31 11.08
N GLU A 269 9.34 -4.30 10.16
CA GLU A 269 8.40 -3.19 9.97
C GLU A 269 7.64 -2.81 11.26
N ALA A 270 7.50 -3.74 12.21
CA ALA A 270 6.89 -3.46 13.51
C ALA A 270 7.69 -2.44 14.34
N LEU A 271 9.02 -2.33 14.11
CA LEU A 271 9.91 -1.40 14.81
C LEU A 271 10.11 -0.07 14.08
N LEU A 272 9.55 0.05 12.86
CA LEU A 272 9.73 1.20 11.98
C LEU A 272 8.47 2.07 11.96
N ARG A 273 8.64 3.39 11.78
CA ARG A 273 7.54 4.37 11.82
C ARG A 273 6.58 4.18 10.63
N PRO A 274 5.29 3.91 10.87
CA PRO A 274 4.29 3.96 9.82
C PRO A 274 3.92 5.43 9.50
N GLY A 275 3.45 5.69 8.28
CA GLY A 275 2.99 7.01 7.85
C GLY A 275 4.11 7.98 7.43
N CYS A 276 5.35 7.47 7.31
CA CYS A 276 6.53 8.24 6.92
C CYS A 276 7.28 7.50 5.80
N LEU A 277 8.29 8.15 5.22
CA LEU A 277 9.22 7.50 4.30
C LEU A 277 9.92 6.31 4.97
N ALA A 278 10.34 5.34 4.15
CA ALA A 278 10.86 4.06 4.61
C ALA A 278 12.14 4.17 5.44
N GLY A 279 12.23 3.32 6.47
CA GLY A 279 13.48 2.99 7.16
C GLY A 279 13.74 3.67 8.50
N ASP A 280 12.91 4.62 8.93
CA ASP A 280 13.06 5.27 10.25
C ASP A 280 12.49 4.42 11.39
N TYR A 281 13.27 4.21 12.45
CA TYR A 281 12.81 3.52 13.65
C TYR A 281 11.81 4.35 14.45
N LEU A 282 10.86 3.68 15.11
CA LEU A 282 10.07 4.27 16.18
C LEU A 282 11.01 4.85 17.26
N PRO A 283 10.67 6.00 17.89
CA PRO A 283 11.51 6.62 18.92
C PRO A 283 11.94 5.63 20.04
N GLU A 284 11.02 4.79 20.47
CA GLU A 284 11.22 3.76 21.49
C GLU A 284 12.06 2.56 21.02
N CYS A 285 12.24 2.39 19.71
CA CYS A 285 12.96 1.27 19.11
C CYS A 285 14.37 1.64 18.60
N GLN A 286 14.84 2.88 18.81
CA GLN A 286 16.16 3.33 18.34
C GLN A 286 17.32 2.44 18.80
N ALA A 287 17.21 1.87 20.01
CA ALA A 287 18.23 0.94 20.54
C ALA A 287 18.46 -0.30 19.67
N TYR A 288 17.48 -0.70 18.84
CA TYR A 288 17.66 -1.79 17.88
C TYR A 288 18.66 -1.44 16.79
N GLY A 289 18.71 -0.19 16.33
CA GLY A 289 19.70 0.28 15.37
C GLY A 289 21.13 0.12 15.91
N ASP A 290 21.35 0.61 17.14
CA ASP A 290 22.66 0.49 17.82
C ASP A 290 23.07 -0.97 18.01
N PHE A 291 22.13 -1.83 18.40
CA PHE A 291 22.36 -3.26 18.55
C PHE A 291 22.74 -3.94 17.24
N LEU A 292 22.01 -3.67 16.15
CA LEU A 292 22.32 -4.22 14.84
C LEU A 292 23.69 -3.73 14.35
N GLN A 293 24.02 -2.46 14.58
CA GLN A 293 25.35 -1.96 14.27
C GLN A 293 26.45 -2.63 15.10
N ALA A 294 26.21 -2.91 16.38
CA ALA A 294 27.16 -3.59 17.26
C ALA A 294 27.43 -5.06 16.89
N ILE A 295 26.52 -5.70 16.14
CA ILE A 295 26.70 -7.09 15.67
C ILE A 295 27.64 -7.17 14.46
N ILE A 296 27.80 -6.07 13.72
CA ILE A 296 28.70 -6.01 12.57
C ILE A 296 30.13 -6.25 13.08
N GLY A 297 30.78 -7.28 12.53
CA GLY A 297 32.12 -7.72 12.97
C GLY A 297 32.12 -8.84 14.01
N LEU A 298 30.96 -9.28 14.53
CA LEU A 298 30.88 -10.46 15.41
C LEU A 298 30.89 -11.78 14.63
N LYS A 299 31.07 -12.90 15.36
CA LYS A 299 31.02 -14.27 14.80
C LYS A 299 29.59 -14.75 14.47
N SER A 300 28.61 -14.13 15.10
CA SER A 300 27.19 -14.45 14.93
C SER A 300 26.63 -13.75 13.69
N SER A 301 25.59 -14.35 13.10
CA SER A 301 24.86 -13.79 11.96
C SER A 301 23.40 -13.56 12.33
N VAL A 302 22.80 -12.55 11.71
CA VAL A 302 21.40 -12.16 11.87
C VAL A 302 20.75 -12.11 10.49
N ILE A 303 19.62 -12.81 10.34
CA ILE A 303 18.72 -12.66 9.20
C ILE A 303 17.55 -11.82 9.66
N ILE A 304 17.24 -10.77 8.92
CA ILE A 304 16.11 -9.88 9.20
C ILE A 304 15.16 -9.97 8.03
N THR A 305 13.86 -10.16 8.30
CA THR A 305 12.83 -10.17 7.25
C THR A 305 11.82 -9.06 7.49
N GLY A 306 11.32 -8.48 6.40
CA GLY A 306 10.26 -7.47 6.49
C GLY A 306 9.75 -6.97 5.15
N ILE A 307 8.80 -6.03 5.21
CA ILE A 307 8.29 -5.32 4.02
C ILE A 307 9.28 -4.25 3.57
N GLU A 308 9.96 -3.60 4.52
CA GLU A 308 10.96 -2.56 4.31
C GLU A 308 12.13 -2.78 5.29
N GLY A 309 13.30 -2.23 4.96
CA GLY A 309 14.50 -2.32 5.78
C GLY A 309 14.82 -1.00 6.50
N PRO A 310 15.47 -1.04 7.68
CA PRO A 310 15.99 0.16 8.34
C PRO A 310 16.97 0.94 7.47
N ALA A 311 16.89 2.27 7.49
CA ALA A 311 17.65 3.12 6.56
C ALA A 311 19.17 2.99 6.74
N ASP A 312 19.64 2.77 7.96
CA ASP A 312 21.06 2.56 8.28
C ASP A 312 21.60 1.25 7.71
N LEU A 313 20.79 0.18 7.70
CA LEU A 313 21.15 -1.10 7.08
C LEU A 313 21.08 -1.03 5.56
N VAL A 314 20.03 -0.40 4.99
CA VAL A 314 19.87 -0.26 3.54
C VAL A 314 21.05 0.52 2.95
N ARG A 315 21.46 1.64 3.58
CA ARG A 315 22.63 2.43 3.15
C ARG A 315 23.94 1.62 3.18
N ARG A 316 24.13 0.75 4.19
CA ARG A 316 25.34 -0.07 4.35
C ARG A 316 25.37 -1.31 3.47
N SER A 317 24.21 -1.81 3.06
CA SER A 317 24.11 -3.05 2.30
C SER A 317 24.70 -2.95 0.88
N GLY A 318 24.91 -1.75 0.34
CA GLY A 318 25.43 -1.49 -1.02
C GLY A 318 24.73 -2.30 -2.10
N SER A 319 23.75 -1.70 -2.81
CA SER A 319 22.82 -2.37 -3.75
C SER A 319 23.40 -3.59 -4.47
N GLY A 320 23.27 -4.76 -3.83
CA GLY A 320 23.55 -6.05 -4.44
C GLY A 320 22.34 -6.40 -5.27
N ASN A 321 22.25 -5.81 -6.48
CA ASN A 321 21.17 -6.04 -7.43
C ASN A 321 20.89 -7.54 -7.60
N GLY A 322 19.84 -8.02 -6.93
CA GLY A 322 19.14 -9.22 -7.32
C GLY A 322 18.35 -8.89 -8.57
N PHE A 323 18.91 -9.24 -9.74
CA PHE A 323 18.24 -9.30 -11.05
C PHE A 323 17.12 -8.26 -11.29
N GLY A 324 17.53 -7.04 -11.62
CA GLY A 324 16.64 -5.97 -12.10
C GLY A 324 17.21 -4.59 -11.80
N SER A 325 17.56 -3.84 -12.85
CA SER A 325 17.95 -2.41 -12.88
C SER A 325 19.16 -1.96 -12.04
N SER A 326 20.28 -1.70 -12.72
CA SER A 326 21.42 -0.92 -12.23
C SER A 326 21.02 0.54 -12.00
N ILE A 327 21.43 1.12 -10.87
CA ILE A 327 22.20 2.39 -10.75
C ILE A 327 22.28 2.75 -9.25
N SER A 328 23.51 2.89 -8.73
CA SER A 328 23.87 4.05 -7.90
C SER A 328 25.38 4.28 -7.94
N SER A 329 25.82 5.08 -8.91
CA SER A 329 27.09 5.81 -8.77
C SER A 329 26.84 7.26 -9.18
N GLY A 330 27.00 8.17 -8.22
CA GLY A 330 27.16 9.59 -8.51
C GLY A 330 26.06 10.50 -7.98
N ILE A 331 25.86 10.55 -6.66
CA ILE A 331 25.46 11.79 -5.98
C ILE A 331 26.21 11.84 -4.65
N SER A 332 27.38 12.49 -4.65
CA SER A 332 28.06 12.87 -3.41
C SER A 332 27.39 14.14 -2.88
N THR A 333 26.70 14.00 -1.75
CA THR A 333 26.23 15.10 -0.92
C THR A 333 27.43 15.84 -0.31
N ARG A 334 27.63 17.10 -0.69
CA ARG A 334 28.38 18.07 0.11
C ARG A 334 27.39 19.14 0.54
N LEU A 335 26.88 19.00 1.75
CA LEU A 335 26.19 20.04 2.50
C LEU A 335 26.94 20.15 3.81
N GLU A 336 27.55 21.30 4.07
CA GLU A 336 27.55 21.94 5.38
C GLU A 336 27.55 23.47 5.12
N PRO A 337 26.98 24.27 6.05
CA PRO A 337 26.41 25.59 5.80
C PRO A 337 27.31 26.71 6.32
N GLU A 338 27.11 27.96 5.88
CA GLU A 338 27.18 29.11 6.80
C GLU A 338 26.58 30.40 6.22
N LEU A 339 25.90 31.10 7.12
CA LEU A 339 25.30 32.43 6.95
C LEU A 339 26.37 33.52 6.77
N ILE A 340 26.06 34.56 6.01
CA ILE A 340 25.83 35.95 6.47
C ILE A 340 25.65 36.83 5.24
N ALA A 341 24.51 37.51 5.19
CA ALA A 341 24.22 38.57 4.25
C ALA A 341 24.79 39.91 4.76
N GLU A 342 24.97 40.84 3.81
CA GLU A 342 25.09 42.29 3.97
C GLU A 342 26.41 42.87 4.50
N ALA A 343 27.25 43.31 3.56
CA ALA A 343 27.91 44.61 3.65
C ALA A 343 28.20 45.14 2.24
N ASP A 344 27.35 46.08 1.84
CA ASP A 344 27.54 47.04 0.77
C ASP A 344 28.69 48.00 1.16
N HIS A 345 29.75 48.12 0.35
CA HIS A 345 30.36 49.41 -0.04
C HIS A 345 31.72 49.29 -0.76
N LEU A 346 31.81 50.14 -1.79
CA LEU A 346 32.88 50.56 -2.71
C LEU A 346 34.25 50.92 -2.10
N LEU A 347 35.22 51.07 -3.04
CA LEU A 347 36.54 51.74 -3.03
C LEU A 347 37.71 50.74 -2.97
N ASP A 348 38.51 50.51 -4.02
CA ASP A 348 39.36 51.45 -4.80
C ASP A 348 40.28 52.29 -3.91
N ASP A 349 41.51 51.81 -3.70
CA ASP A 349 42.77 52.56 -3.92
C ASP A 349 43.98 51.82 -3.31
N GLY A 350 44.98 51.55 -4.16
CA GLY A 350 46.35 52.04 -3.96
C GLY A 350 47.33 51.39 -2.97
N VAL A 351 48.53 51.13 -3.52
CA VAL A 351 49.88 51.29 -2.92
C VAL A 351 50.40 50.10 -2.08
N ASP A 352 51.34 49.28 -2.57
CA ASP A 352 52.82 49.45 -2.70
C ASP A 352 53.60 48.94 -1.48
N ASP A 353 54.86 48.56 -1.72
CA ASP A 353 55.89 47.98 -0.85
C ASP A 353 55.72 46.48 -0.53
N GLY A 354 56.71 45.61 -0.72
CA GLY A 354 58.15 45.75 -0.92
C GLY A 354 58.75 44.45 -0.37
N ILE A 355 59.31 43.59 -1.24
CA ILE A 355 60.76 43.32 -1.34
C ILE A 355 61.33 42.46 -0.19
N GLU A 356 61.87 41.32 -0.63
CA GLU A 356 63.03 40.54 -0.14
C GLU A 356 62.95 39.78 1.20
N ASP A 357 63.06 38.45 1.09
CA ASP A 357 64.23 37.66 1.50
C ASP A 357 63.89 36.17 1.23
N GLU A 358 64.37 35.51 0.15
CA GLU A 358 65.68 34.81 0.07
C GLU A 358 66.20 34.35 1.45
N ILE A 359 66.42 33.06 1.72
CA ILE A 359 67.66 32.31 1.40
C ILE A 359 67.48 30.85 1.90
N GLY A 360 68.05 29.88 1.19
CA GLY A 360 68.64 28.65 1.79
C GLY A 360 67.94 27.34 1.43
N ASP A 361 68.19 26.66 0.30
CA ASP A 361 69.41 25.93 -0.13
C ASP A 361 69.67 24.59 0.62
N GLY A 362 69.88 23.50 -0.15
CA GLY A 362 70.52 22.24 0.29
C GLY A 362 69.60 21.06 0.67
N VAL A 363 69.18 20.14 -0.22
CA VAL A 363 69.88 18.93 -0.74
C VAL A 363 69.75 17.66 0.16
N ASP A 364 69.12 16.64 -0.44
CA ASP A 364 69.18 15.16 -0.28
C ASP A 364 69.00 14.46 1.09
N ASP A 365 67.91 13.66 1.23
CA ASP A 365 67.96 12.18 1.34
C ASP A 365 66.63 11.57 1.87
N GLU A 366 65.98 10.81 0.99
CA GLU A 366 65.40 9.46 1.20
C GLU A 366 64.94 9.03 2.61
N ILE A 367 63.71 9.36 3.06
CA ILE A 367 62.87 8.51 3.97
C ILE A 367 61.38 8.79 3.73
N GLY A 368 60.58 7.74 3.44
CA GLY A 368 59.17 7.70 3.86
C GLY A 368 58.08 7.66 2.78
N ASN A 369 58.11 6.66 1.90
CA ASN A 369 56.92 6.23 1.16
C ASN A 369 55.93 5.55 2.14
N SER A 370 55.03 6.30 2.77
CA SER A 370 53.85 5.78 3.46
C SER A 370 52.90 6.92 3.87
N LEU A 371 51.59 6.70 3.71
CA LEU A 371 50.46 7.61 4.09
C LEU A 371 50.29 8.74 3.06
N LEU A 372 49.36 8.66 2.10
CA LEU A 372 47.92 8.61 2.29
C LEU A 372 47.28 7.90 1.08
N GLY A 373 46.93 6.64 1.26
CA GLY A 373 46.00 5.92 0.41
C GLY A 373 44.73 5.65 1.21
N ASP A 374 43.78 6.57 1.18
CA ASP A 374 42.44 6.29 1.70
C ASP A 374 41.64 5.57 0.61
N GLY A 375 41.85 4.25 0.57
CA GLY A 375 40.98 3.33 -0.14
C GLY A 375 39.61 3.28 0.53
N PHE A 376 38.58 3.72 -0.19
CA PHE A 376 37.18 3.43 0.11
C PHE A 376 36.95 1.91 0.08
N SER A 377 37.17 1.25 1.21
CA SER A 377 36.81 -0.15 1.41
C SER A 377 35.32 -0.22 1.70
N GLN A 378 34.53 -0.77 0.77
CA GLN A 378 33.11 -1.11 0.98
C GLN A 378 32.97 -1.93 2.27
N ALA A 379 32.08 -1.50 3.16
CA ALA A 379 31.87 -2.14 4.47
C ALA A 379 31.29 -3.57 4.33
N SER A 380 32.13 -4.57 4.58
CA SER A 380 31.95 -6.00 4.27
C SER A 380 30.88 -6.77 5.09
N GLY A 381 30.13 -6.14 6.00
CA GLY A 381 29.34 -6.87 7.02
C GLY A 381 27.81 -6.96 6.84
N VAL A 382 27.20 -6.13 6.00
CA VAL A 382 25.74 -6.07 5.80
C VAL A 382 25.43 -6.37 4.35
N ARG A 383 24.48 -7.28 4.09
CA ARG A 383 23.95 -7.57 2.75
C ARG A 383 22.44 -7.62 2.79
N SER A 384 21.79 -7.45 1.65
CA SER A 384 20.35 -7.56 1.55
C SER A 384 19.93 -8.10 0.21
N LEU A 385 18.73 -8.68 0.20
CA LEU A 385 18.07 -9.22 -0.98
C LEU A 385 16.61 -8.81 -0.94
N THR A 386 16.11 -8.26 -2.03
CA THR A 386 14.67 -8.06 -2.23
C THR A 386 14.12 -9.24 -3.00
N LEU A 387 13.17 -9.97 -2.40
CA LEU A 387 12.47 -11.04 -3.10
C LEU A 387 11.45 -10.43 -4.04
N SER A 388 11.66 -10.65 -5.33
CA SER A 388 10.74 -10.28 -6.40
C SER A 388 9.65 -11.32 -6.60
N GLN A 389 8.75 -11.05 -7.54
CA GLN A 389 7.69 -11.97 -7.94
C GLN A 389 8.25 -13.20 -8.67
N LEU A 390 7.48 -14.30 -8.72
CA LEU A 390 7.88 -15.48 -9.48
C LEU A 390 7.90 -15.19 -10.98
N CYS A 391 8.88 -15.75 -11.67
CA CYS A 391 8.85 -15.79 -13.12
C CYS A 391 7.67 -16.65 -13.61
N GLU A 392 7.29 -16.49 -14.87
CA GLU A 392 6.15 -17.22 -15.44
C GLU A 392 6.31 -18.74 -15.34
N ALA A 393 7.53 -19.27 -15.51
CA ALA A 393 7.80 -20.70 -15.38
C ALA A 393 7.55 -21.21 -13.95
N ASP A 394 8.13 -20.56 -12.94
CA ASP A 394 7.95 -20.94 -11.53
C ASP A 394 6.49 -20.78 -11.07
N ALA A 395 5.81 -19.73 -11.55
CA ALA A 395 4.39 -19.50 -11.25
C ALA A 395 3.50 -20.55 -11.93
N THR A 396 3.83 -20.99 -13.14
CA THR A 396 3.16 -22.09 -13.84
C THR A 396 3.31 -23.39 -13.06
N ASP A 397 4.49 -23.67 -12.52
CA ASP A 397 4.74 -24.84 -11.68
C ASP A 397 3.91 -24.81 -10.39
N LEU A 398 3.79 -23.64 -9.76
CA LEU A 398 2.90 -23.43 -8.62
C LEU A 398 1.44 -23.72 -8.98
N LEU A 399 0.91 -23.13 -10.07
CA LEU A 399 -0.48 -23.36 -10.51
C LEU A 399 -0.75 -24.82 -10.86
N ARG A 400 0.25 -25.52 -11.41
CA ARG A 400 0.14 -26.96 -11.69
C ARG A 400 -0.01 -27.78 -10.42
N ALA A 401 0.77 -27.48 -9.38
CA ALA A 401 0.65 -28.15 -8.09
C ALA A 401 -0.70 -27.86 -7.41
N GLU A 402 -1.26 -26.68 -7.65
CA GLU A 402 -2.60 -26.29 -7.20
C GLU A 402 -3.74 -26.98 -7.99
N SER A 403 -3.44 -27.82 -8.99
CA SER A 403 -4.41 -28.64 -9.74
C SER A 403 -5.54 -27.84 -10.41
N LEU A 404 -5.22 -26.66 -10.95
CA LEU A 404 -6.18 -25.86 -11.72
C LEU A 404 -6.43 -26.44 -13.11
N ALA A 405 -7.63 -26.22 -13.64
CA ALA A 405 -7.97 -26.56 -15.02
C ALA A 405 -7.51 -25.44 -15.99
N THR A 406 -7.78 -25.64 -17.28
CA THR A 406 -7.63 -24.62 -18.36
C THR A 406 -6.24 -23.95 -18.39
N PRO A 407 -5.16 -24.71 -18.59
CA PRO A 407 -3.77 -24.21 -18.57
C PRO A 407 -3.48 -23.09 -19.58
N GLU A 408 -4.24 -23.02 -20.67
CA GLU A 408 -4.18 -21.97 -21.68
C GLU A 408 -4.47 -20.56 -21.13
N TYR A 409 -5.14 -20.45 -19.99
CA TYR A 409 -5.44 -19.16 -19.31
C TYR A 409 -4.49 -18.85 -18.14
N TRP A 410 -3.55 -19.74 -17.81
CA TRP A 410 -2.61 -19.51 -16.71
C TRP A 410 -1.70 -18.29 -16.93
N PRO A 411 -1.18 -18.00 -18.14
CA PRO A 411 -0.37 -16.79 -18.35
C PRO A 411 -1.12 -15.51 -17.99
N GLU A 412 -2.42 -15.42 -18.32
CA GLU A 412 -3.25 -14.26 -17.95
C GLU A 412 -3.47 -14.16 -16.44
N LEU A 413 -3.71 -15.29 -15.76
CA LEU A 413 -3.83 -15.33 -14.30
C LEU A 413 -2.51 -14.90 -13.63
N ILE A 414 -1.38 -15.43 -14.10
CA ILE A 414 -0.04 -15.08 -13.64
C ILE A 414 0.22 -13.60 -13.88
N ARG A 415 -0.15 -13.05 -15.04
CA ARG A 415 -0.01 -11.61 -15.35
C ARG A 415 -0.83 -10.74 -14.40
N ARG A 416 -2.08 -11.09 -14.11
CA ARG A 416 -2.96 -10.32 -13.20
C ARG A 416 -2.48 -10.29 -11.76
N TYR A 417 -1.94 -11.40 -11.26
CA TYR A 417 -1.32 -11.48 -9.93
C TYR A 417 0.19 -11.23 -9.93
N GLN A 418 0.76 -10.98 -11.11
CA GLN A 418 2.18 -10.86 -11.40
C GLN A 418 3.04 -11.90 -10.69
N GLY A 419 2.74 -13.18 -10.81
CA GLY A 419 3.56 -14.22 -10.17
C GLY A 419 3.62 -14.16 -8.63
N HIS A 420 2.77 -13.37 -7.95
CA HIS A 420 2.81 -13.23 -6.50
C HIS A 420 2.37 -14.55 -5.81
N PRO A 421 3.26 -15.28 -5.12
CA PRO A 421 3.00 -16.67 -4.71
C PRO A 421 1.76 -16.87 -3.86
N LEU A 422 1.63 -16.10 -2.77
CA LEU A 422 0.51 -16.27 -1.86
C LEU A 422 -0.80 -15.76 -2.48
N ALA A 423 -0.74 -14.80 -3.40
CA ALA A 423 -1.92 -14.33 -4.11
C ALA A 423 -2.40 -15.39 -5.12
N LEU A 424 -1.47 -16.01 -5.86
CA LEU A 424 -1.77 -17.12 -6.75
C LEU A 424 -2.32 -18.33 -5.99
N LYS A 425 -1.75 -18.71 -4.85
CA LYS A 425 -2.31 -19.79 -4.00
C LYS A 425 -3.72 -19.46 -3.50
N THR A 426 -3.92 -18.23 -3.03
CA THR A 426 -5.22 -17.75 -2.54
C THR A 426 -6.27 -17.76 -3.65
N ALA A 427 -5.92 -17.24 -4.84
CA ALA A 427 -6.77 -17.29 -6.02
C ALA A 427 -7.05 -18.73 -6.46
N SER A 428 -6.03 -19.60 -6.47
CA SER A 428 -6.17 -21.01 -6.85
C SER A 428 -7.18 -21.74 -5.96
N ARG A 429 -7.14 -21.51 -4.64
CA ARG A 429 -8.14 -22.04 -3.70
C ARG A 429 -9.55 -21.62 -4.10
N VAL A 430 -9.77 -20.32 -4.30
CA VAL A 430 -11.08 -19.77 -4.70
C VAL A 430 -11.54 -20.32 -6.06
N ILE A 431 -10.64 -20.43 -7.02
CA ILE A 431 -10.93 -21.00 -8.35
C ILE A 431 -11.35 -22.46 -8.21
N ARG A 432 -10.68 -23.26 -7.37
CA ARG A 432 -11.10 -24.64 -7.09
C ARG A 432 -12.46 -24.73 -6.42
N GLU A 433 -12.67 -23.95 -5.36
CA GLU A 433 -13.86 -24.07 -4.50
C GLU A 433 -15.12 -23.48 -5.13
N ILE A 434 -14.99 -22.37 -5.86
CA ILE A 434 -16.15 -21.63 -6.41
C ILE A 434 -16.34 -21.89 -7.90
N PHE A 435 -15.25 -22.03 -8.66
CA PHE A 435 -15.28 -22.16 -10.12
C PHE A 435 -14.91 -23.58 -10.59
N ASN A 436 -14.92 -24.57 -9.69
CA ASN A 436 -14.57 -25.97 -9.98
C ASN A 436 -13.23 -26.13 -10.73
N GLY A 437 -12.26 -25.27 -10.41
CA GLY A 437 -10.93 -25.28 -11.01
C GLY A 437 -10.82 -24.52 -12.34
N ARG A 438 -11.91 -23.99 -12.91
CA ARG A 438 -11.91 -23.28 -14.19
C ARG A 438 -11.40 -21.85 -14.08
N VAL A 439 -10.23 -21.59 -14.64
CA VAL A 439 -9.57 -20.29 -14.62
C VAL A 439 -10.27 -19.30 -15.57
N ASP A 440 -10.81 -19.80 -16.69
CA ASP A 440 -11.50 -18.98 -17.68
C ASP A 440 -12.74 -18.27 -17.11
N GLU A 441 -13.54 -18.93 -16.26
CA GLU A 441 -14.72 -18.32 -15.63
C GLU A 441 -14.35 -17.28 -14.59
N PHE A 442 -13.29 -17.54 -13.83
CA PHE A 442 -12.76 -16.60 -12.86
C PHE A 442 -12.25 -15.33 -13.54
N LEU A 443 -11.55 -15.47 -14.67
CA LEU A 443 -11.01 -14.32 -15.42
C LEU A 443 -12.07 -13.47 -16.15
N ARG A 444 -13.31 -13.98 -16.30
CA ARG A 444 -14.45 -13.18 -16.80
C ARG A 444 -14.94 -12.15 -15.80
N GLN A 445 -14.58 -12.28 -14.52
CA GLN A 445 -14.96 -11.30 -13.51
C GLN A 445 -14.20 -9.99 -13.72
N ALA A 446 -14.88 -8.87 -13.47
CA ALA A 446 -14.32 -7.53 -13.64
C ALA A 446 -13.15 -7.25 -12.67
N SER A 447 -13.19 -7.83 -11.47
CA SER A 447 -12.14 -7.70 -10.45
C SER A 447 -11.59 -9.07 -10.07
N VAL A 448 -10.26 -9.17 -9.97
CA VAL A 448 -9.55 -10.31 -9.37
C VAL A 448 -9.20 -10.08 -7.90
N LEU A 449 -9.54 -8.89 -7.37
CA LEU A 449 -9.37 -8.55 -5.97
C LEU A 449 -10.61 -8.96 -5.18
N PHE A 450 -10.37 -9.71 -4.11
CA PHE A 450 -11.35 -10.09 -3.11
C PHE A 450 -10.68 -10.02 -1.73
N THR A 451 -11.47 -10.16 -0.66
CA THR A 451 -11.07 -9.83 0.72
C THR A 451 -9.69 -10.38 1.12
N ASP A 452 -9.40 -11.64 0.83
CA ASP A 452 -8.12 -12.26 1.21
C ASP A 452 -6.93 -11.66 0.45
N ILE A 453 -7.09 -11.35 -0.85
CA ILE A 453 -6.05 -10.69 -1.64
C ILE A 453 -5.80 -9.26 -1.15
N LEU A 454 -6.87 -8.52 -0.81
CA LEU A 454 -6.74 -7.17 -0.27
C LEU A 454 -5.94 -7.16 1.05
N ARG A 455 -6.17 -8.13 1.92
CA ARG A 455 -5.44 -8.29 3.21
C ARG A 455 -3.94 -8.58 3.03
N LEU A 456 -3.50 -9.04 1.86
CA LEU A 456 -2.08 -9.26 1.59
C LEU A 456 -1.34 -7.92 1.43
N ILE A 457 -1.95 -6.97 0.73
CA ILE A 457 -1.31 -5.71 0.32
C ILE A 457 -1.57 -4.59 1.33
N ALA A 458 -2.71 -4.62 2.02
CA ALA A 458 -3.13 -3.58 2.98
C ALA A 458 -2.04 -3.17 3.98
N PRO A 459 -1.29 -4.09 4.64
CA PRO A 459 -0.28 -3.69 5.61
C PRO A 459 0.87 -2.87 5.02
N SER A 460 1.17 -3.02 3.73
CA SER A 460 2.18 -2.20 3.05
C SER A 460 1.65 -0.79 2.76
N PHE A 461 0.36 -0.66 2.46
CA PHE A 461 -0.29 0.63 2.17
C PHE A 461 -0.55 1.46 3.43
N GLU A 462 -0.93 0.82 4.54
CA GLU A 462 -1.20 1.48 5.83
C GLU A 462 0.04 2.21 6.41
N ARG A 463 1.23 1.92 5.89
CA ARG A 463 2.50 2.48 6.34
C ARG A 463 3.00 3.65 5.49
N LEU A 464 2.34 3.94 4.36
CA LEU A 464 2.79 4.97 3.43
C LEU A 464 2.57 6.37 3.99
N SER A 465 3.49 7.28 3.67
CA SER A 465 3.27 8.70 3.89
C SER A 465 2.19 9.27 2.96
N PRO A 466 1.57 10.42 3.30
CA PRO A 466 0.60 11.06 2.42
C PRO A 466 1.14 11.33 1.02
N LEU A 467 2.41 11.72 0.91
CA LEU A 467 3.07 11.97 -0.36
C LEU A 467 3.22 10.70 -1.21
N GLU A 468 3.63 9.59 -0.59
CA GLU A 468 3.72 8.31 -1.29
C GLU A 468 2.36 7.81 -1.77
N ILE A 469 1.31 8.00 -0.96
CA ILE A 469 -0.07 7.68 -1.35
C ILE A 469 -0.48 8.48 -2.58
N ASP A 470 -0.14 9.77 -2.62
CA ASP A 470 -0.47 10.65 -3.74
C ASP A 470 0.26 10.27 -5.02
N ILE A 471 1.56 10.01 -4.95
CA ILE A 471 2.35 9.55 -6.09
C ILE A 471 1.84 8.19 -6.58
N LEU A 472 1.53 7.28 -5.65
CA LEU A 472 1.04 5.95 -5.96
C LEU A 472 -0.33 6.02 -6.64
N TYR A 473 -1.28 6.81 -6.14
CA TYR A 473 -2.57 6.98 -6.79
C TYR A 473 -2.44 7.68 -8.15
N TRP A 474 -1.53 8.65 -8.28
CA TRP A 474 -1.26 9.26 -9.57
C TRP A 474 -0.76 8.23 -10.58
N LEU A 475 0.24 7.43 -10.24
CA LEU A 475 0.74 6.33 -11.08
C LEU A 475 -0.35 5.30 -11.39
N ALA A 476 -1.24 5.00 -10.44
CA ALA A 476 -2.35 4.08 -10.63
C ALA A 476 -3.35 4.59 -11.69
N SER A 477 -3.50 5.91 -11.80
CA SER A 477 -4.37 6.57 -12.79
C SER A 477 -3.75 6.70 -14.19
N GLN A 478 -2.48 6.35 -14.38
CA GLN A 478 -1.84 6.38 -15.70
C GLN A 478 -2.02 5.06 -16.45
N GLU A 479 -2.11 5.11 -17.78
CA GLU A 479 -2.15 3.92 -18.63
C GLU A 479 -0.76 3.37 -18.93
N ALA A 480 0.22 4.27 -19.13
CA ALA A 480 1.60 3.95 -19.44
C ALA A 480 2.55 4.27 -18.25
N PRO A 481 3.72 3.61 -18.19
CA PRO A 481 4.82 4.02 -17.31
C PRO A 481 5.25 5.47 -17.57
N LEU A 482 5.70 6.17 -16.53
CA LEU A 482 6.15 7.57 -16.61
C LEU A 482 7.65 7.70 -16.31
N SER A 483 8.35 8.58 -17.02
CA SER A 483 9.67 9.05 -16.63
C SER A 483 9.60 10.04 -15.45
N LEU A 484 10.74 10.31 -14.80
CA LEU A 484 10.80 11.29 -13.71
C LEU A 484 10.30 12.68 -14.15
N SER A 485 10.68 13.12 -15.35
CA SER A 485 10.29 14.42 -15.88
C SER A 485 8.80 14.49 -16.18
N GLU A 486 8.20 13.44 -16.76
CA GLU A 486 6.77 13.39 -17.00
C GLU A 486 5.98 13.38 -15.69
N LEU A 487 6.49 12.68 -14.69
CA LEU A 487 5.85 12.61 -13.38
C LEU A 487 5.85 13.99 -12.70
N GLN A 488 6.96 14.74 -12.76
CA GLN A 488 7.04 16.12 -12.27
C GLN A 488 6.08 17.08 -12.99
N GLN A 489 5.88 16.89 -14.30
CA GLN A 489 5.01 17.76 -15.11
C GLN A 489 3.52 17.43 -14.97
N THR A 490 3.20 16.17 -14.65
CA THR A 490 1.82 15.69 -14.68
C THR A 490 1.17 15.61 -13.30
N LEU A 491 1.97 15.57 -12.23
CA LEU A 491 1.43 15.58 -10.86
C LEU A 491 0.55 16.82 -10.62
N PRO A 492 -0.63 16.65 -9.98
CA PRO A 492 -1.59 17.74 -9.78
C PRO A 492 -1.22 18.69 -8.62
N PHE A 493 -0.01 18.56 -8.06
CA PHE A 493 0.50 19.38 -6.98
C PHE A 493 2.00 19.65 -7.19
N SER A 494 2.45 20.81 -6.72
CA SER A 494 3.84 21.21 -6.79
C SER A 494 4.63 20.58 -5.64
N MET A 495 5.83 20.10 -5.93
CA MET A 495 6.76 19.57 -4.92
C MET A 495 8.21 19.71 -5.39
N ASP A 496 9.15 19.62 -4.45
CA ASP A 496 10.57 19.59 -4.80
C ASP A 496 10.99 18.24 -5.39
N ALA A 497 12.03 18.25 -6.23
CA ALA A 497 12.58 17.06 -6.84
C ALA A 497 13.15 16.07 -5.81
N ALA A 498 13.74 16.57 -4.71
CA ALA A 498 14.31 15.71 -3.67
C ALA A 498 13.22 14.93 -2.94
N ASP A 499 12.08 15.56 -2.64
CA ASP A 499 10.93 14.92 -2.00
C ASP A 499 10.35 13.84 -2.91
N LEU A 500 10.25 14.12 -4.22
CA LEU A 500 9.75 13.15 -5.18
C LEU A 500 10.66 11.92 -5.27
N ILE A 501 11.97 12.15 -5.40
CA ILE A 501 12.96 11.07 -5.46
C ILE A 501 12.92 10.23 -4.18
N SER A 502 12.83 10.87 -3.01
CA SER A 502 12.78 10.19 -1.72
C SER A 502 11.50 9.35 -1.57
N ALA A 503 10.36 9.85 -2.05
CA ALA A 503 9.11 9.10 -2.06
C ALA A 503 9.14 7.93 -3.04
N LEU A 504 9.71 8.10 -4.24
CA LEU A 504 9.90 7.01 -5.21
C LEU A 504 10.85 5.93 -4.68
N ASP A 505 11.96 6.32 -4.05
CA ASP A 505 12.89 5.38 -3.42
C ASP A 505 12.21 4.62 -2.27
N SER A 506 11.45 5.31 -1.43
CA SER A 506 10.67 4.70 -0.35
C SER A 506 9.63 3.68 -0.87
N LEU A 507 8.89 4.00 -1.94
CA LEU A 507 7.98 3.07 -2.60
C LEU A 507 8.69 1.86 -3.21
N ASN A 508 9.90 2.07 -3.77
CA ASN A 508 10.74 1.01 -4.31
C ASN A 508 11.24 0.07 -3.18
N GLN A 509 11.72 0.62 -2.06
CA GLN A 509 12.14 -0.15 -0.88
C GLN A 509 11.02 -1.03 -0.33
N ARG A 510 9.76 -0.58 -0.43
CA ARG A 510 8.55 -1.32 -0.03
C ARG A 510 8.04 -2.31 -1.09
N SER A 511 8.73 -2.42 -2.23
CA SER A 511 8.33 -3.26 -3.37
C SER A 511 6.94 -2.93 -3.92
N LEU A 512 6.53 -1.65 -3.84
CA LEU A 512 5.28 -1.14 -4.37
C LEU A 512 5.45 -0.43 -5.73
N LEU A 513 6.70 -0.11 -6.09
CA LEU A 513 7.09 0.52 -7.35
C LEU A 513 7.96 -0.44 -8.15
N ALA A 514 7.81 -0.41 -9.48
CA ALA A 514 8.73 -1.05 -10.42
C ALA A 514 9.37 0.01 -11.32
N ILE A 515 10.62 -0.25 -11.71
CA ILE A 515 11.43 0.63 -12.56
C ILE A 515 11.87 -0.17 -13.77
N ASP A 516 11.46 0.25 -14.97
CA ASP A 516 11.95 -0.32 -16.22
C ASP A 516 13.16 0.47 -16.72
N THR A 517 14.29 -0.23 -16.86
CA THR A 517 15.54 0.30 -17.44
C THR A 517 15.92 -0.42 -18.74
N SER A 518 15.07 -1.33 -19.24
CA SER A 518 15.39 -2.23 -20.36
C SER A 518 15.47 -1.54 -21.72
N ILE A 519 14.94 -0.33 -21.85
CA ILE A 519 15.04 0.47 -23.10
C ILE A 519 16.49 0.90 -23.36
N ALA A 520 17.37 0.88 -22.35
CA ALA A 520 18.80 1.16 -22.52
C ALA A 520 19.57 0.04 -23.24
N SER A 521 19.08 -1.21 -23.25
CA SER A 521 19.81 -2.35 -23.85
C SER A 521 19.37 -2.72 -25.26
N ALA A 522 18.15 -2.33 -25.68
CA ALA A 522 17.59 -2.71 -26.98
C ALA A 522 18.08 -1.84 -28.16
N MET A 523 18.46 -0.57 -27.94
CA MET A 523 18.91 0.32 -29.02
C MET A 523 20.42 0.23 -29.33
N GLY A 524 21.17 -0.60 -28.61
CA GLY A 524 22.62 -0.79 -28.82
C GLY A 524 23.00 -1.75 -29.96
N GLN A 525 22.04 -2.41 -30.62
CA GLN A 525 22.33 -3.44 -31.64
C GLN A 525 21.89 -3.10 -33.07
N SER A 526 21.34 -1.91 -33.30
CA SER A 526 20.86 -1.51 -34.63
C SER A 526 21.06 -0.02 -34.90
N ALA A 527 22.26 0.51 -34.65
CA ALA A 527 22.70 1.79 -35.20
C ALA A 527 23.82 1.54 -36.23
N PRO A 528 23.70 2.05 -37.48
CA PRO A 528 24.79 1.98 -38.45
C PRO A 528 25.95 2.84 -37.96
N GLN A 529 27.17 2.38 -38.22
CA GLN A 529 28.45 2.99 -37.82
C GLN A 529 28.43 4.53 -37.83
N ALA A 530 28.31 5.13 -36.64
CA ALA A 530 28.56 6.55 -36.41
C ALA A 530 29.89 6.69 -35.64
N SER A 531 30.66 7.71 -36.02
CA SER A 531 32.04 7.95 -35.62
C SER A 531 32.26 8.06 -34.10
N PRO A 532 33.46 7.72 -33.57
CA PRO A 532 33.68 7.49 -32.12
C PRO A 532 33.75 8.74 -31.23
N LEU A 533 33.40 9.93 -31.72
CA LEU A 533 33.67 11.20 -31.04
C LEU A 533 32.42 11.97 -30.54
N ASP A 534 31.21 11.54 -30.91
CA ASP A 534 29.94 12.17 -30.49
C ASP A 534 29.06 11.25 -29.63
N ALA A 535 29.66 10.35 -28.85
CA ALA A 535 28.94 9.46 -27.93
C ALA A 535 28.52 10.18 -26.64
N SER A 536 27.76 11.28 -26.74
CA SER A 536 27.00 11.79 -25.60
C SER A 536 25.81 10.84 -25.37
N HIS A 537 25.94 10.07 -24.29
CA HIS A 537 25.03 9.06 -23.78
C HIS A 537 23.52 9.39 -23.95
N HIS A 538 22.89 8.91 -25.01
CA HIS A 538 21.43 8.80 -25.09
C HIS A 538 20.98 7.55 -24.32
N TYR A 539 21.05 7.58 -22.99
CA TYR A 539 20.36 6.60 -22.17
C TYR A 539 18.86 6.95 -22.17
N ALA A 540 18.02 6.00 -22.58
CA ALA A 540 16.58 6.12 -22.36
C ALA A 540 16.30 6.31 -20.86
N PRO A 541 15.43 7.25 -20.47
CA PRO A 541 15.17 7.51 -19.06
C PRO A 541 14.52 6.29 -18.38
N PRO A 542 14.77 6.08 -17.08
CA PRO A 542 14.05 5.05 -16.34
C PRO A 542 12.55 5.37 -16.31
N LEU A 543 11.73 4.33 -16.47
CA LEU A 543 10.28 4.45 -16.44
C LEU A 543 9.70 3.81 -15.19
N PHE A 544 8.87 4.57 -14.48
CA PHE A 544 8.24 4.21 -13.22
C PHE A 544 6.81 3.74 -13.46
N TYR A 545 6.44 2.60 -12.86
CA TYR A 545 5.09 2.07 -12.94
C TYR A 545 4.74 1.24 -11.71
N LEU A 546 3.44 1.10 -11.45
CA LEU A 546 2.96 0.21 -10.41
C LEU A 546 2.88 -1.23 -10.91
N PRO A 547 3.39 -2.21 -10.14
CA PRO A 547 3.11 -3.61 -10.39
C PRO A 547 1.59 -3.84 -10.46
N ALA A 548 1.07 -4.59 -11.43
CA ALA A 548 -0.35 -4.78 -11.71
C ALA A 548 -1.21 -5.14 -10.48
N LEU A 549 -0.72 -5.96 -9.56
CA LEU A 549 -1.45 -6.29 -8.33
C LEU A 549 -1.55 -5.07 -7.39
N VAL A 550 -0.45 -4.31 -7.26
CA VAL A 550 -0.38 -3.05 -6.50
C VAL A 550 -1.25 -1.98 -7.18
N LYS A 551 -1.21 -1.87 -8.51
CA LYS A 551 -2.03 -0.96 -9.31
C LYS A 551 -3.52 -1.25 -9.14
N ALA A 552 -3.92 -2.53 -9.21
CA ALA A 552 -5.29 -2.93 -8.98
C ALA A 552 -5.75 -2.57 -7.56
N TYR A 553 -4.91 -2.81 -6.55
CA TYR A 553 -5.21 -2.44 -5.17
C TYR A 553 -5.34 -0.93 -5.01
N ALA A 554 -4.42 -0.16 -5.57
CA ALA A 554 -4.43 1.30 -5.58
C ALA A 554 -5.70 1.87 -6.21
N ILE A 555 -6.08 1.35 -7.38
CA ILE A 555 -7.33 1.72 -8.06
C ILE A 555 -8.53 1.37 -7.18
N ASN A 556 -8.56 0.19 -6.57
CA ASN A 556 -9.66 -0.20 -5.68
C ASN A 556 -9.80 0.74 -4.47
N GLN A 557 -8.68 1.11 -3.83
CA GLN A 557 -8.67 2.09 -2.74
C GLN A 557 -9.08 3.48 -3.22
N LEU A 558 -8.53 3.96 -4.33
CA LEU A 558 -8.87 5.26 -4.89
C LEU A 558 -10.36 5.34 -5.27
N VAL A 559 -10.91 4.31 -5.90
CA VAL A 559 -12.36 4.23 -6.22
C VAL A 559 -13.20 4.25 -4.94
N SER A 560 -12.73 3.63 -3.84
CA SER A 560 -13.44 3.67 -2.56
C SER A 560 -13.49 5.07 -1.93
N GLN A 561 -12.50 5.93 -2.21
CA GLN A 561 -12.52 7.34 -1.77
C GLN A 561 -13.57 8.19 -2.51
N PHE A 562 -14.03 7.72 -3.68
CA PHE A 562 -15.19 8.29 -4.37
C PHE A 562 -16.52 7.64 -3.98
N GLY A 563 -16.48 6.64 -3.09
CA GLY A 563 -17.65 5.97 -2.52
C GLY A 563 -18.26 6.78 -1.37
N GLU A 564 -19.58 6.76 -1.23
CA GLU A 564 -20.26 7.35 -0.08
C GLU A 564 -20.41 6.31 1.03
N ILE A 565 -20.31 6.74 2.29
CA ILE A 565 -20.76 5.94 3.44
C ILE A 565 -22.29 5.79 3.30
N PRO A 566 -22.85 4.57 3.22
CA PRO A 566 -24.29 4.40 3.16
C PRO A 566 -24.90 4.89 4.48
N THR A 567 -25.46 6.10 4.47
CA THR A 567 -26.39 6.53 5.52
C THR A 567 -27.64 5.66 5.41
N ALA A 568 -28.13 5.18 6.54
CA ALA A 568 -29.02 4.02 6.70
C ALA A 568 -30.44 4.14 6.11
N SER A 569 -30.67 4.97 5.09
CA SER A 569 -32.01 5.24 4.55
C SER A 569 -32.19 4.94 3.05
N ASN A 570 -31.15 4.57 2.31
CA ASN A 570 -31.26 4.35 0.86
C ASN A 570 -31.24 2.86 0.47
N THR A 571 -32.27 2.13 0.89
CA THR A 571 -32.71 0.89 0.22
C THR A 571 -33.99 1.15 -0.57
N ALA A 572 -33.87 1.99 -1.59
CA ALA A 572 -34.81 1.99 -2.70
C ALA A 572 -34.01 1.92 -4.00
N ALA A 573 -33.34 0.78 -4.20
CA ALA A 573 -33.00 0.37 -5.55
C ALA A 573 -34.33 0.12 -6.28
N VAL A 574 -34.76 1.08 -7.10
CA VAL A 574 -35.84 0.85 -8.06
C VAL A 574 -35.35 -0.25 -9.00
N PRO A 575 -36.06 -1.39 -9.13
CA PRO A 575 -35.69 -2.41 -10.09
C PRO A 575 -35.71 -1.82 -11.50
N GLU A 576 -34.68 -2.10 -12.30
CA GLU A 576 -34.67 -1.81 -13.72
C GLU A 576 -35.95 -2.42 -14.35
N GLY A 577 -36.85 -1.59 -14.88
CA GLY A 577 -38.01 -2.07 -15.64
C GLY A 577 -39.35 -1.37 -15.43
N ILE A 578 -39.50 -0.42 -14.51
CA ILE A 578 -40.76 0.34 -14.37
C ILE A 578 -40.63 1.68 -15.10
N ILE A 579 -41.28 1.80 -16.26
CA ILE A 579 -41.44 3.07 -16.97
C ILE A 579 -42.41 3.94 -16.17
N ASN A 580 -41.91 5.03 -15.59
CA ASN A 580 -42.74 6.03 -14.93
C ASN A 580 -43.34 6.97 -15.99
N LEU A 581 -44.65 6.96 -16.14
CA LEU A 581 -45.42 7.82 -17.05
C LEU A 581 -45.78 9.16 -16.39
N SER A 582 -44.80 9.89 -15.85
CA SER A 582 -45.01 11.27 -15.40
C SER A 582 -44.17 12.21 -16.26
N ALA A 583 -44.86 12.98 -17.09
CA ALA A 583 -44.32 14.03 -17.91
C ALA A 583 -43.49 15.03 -17.09
N SER A 584 -42.37 15.45 -17.69
CA SER A 584 -41.49 16.58 -17.36
C SER A 584 -42.09 17.66 -16.46
N GLN A 585 -41.69 17.67 -15.19
CA GLN A 585 -41.57 18.90 -14.41
C GLN A 585 -40.08 19.11 -14.16
N THR A 586 -39.51 20.13 -14.79
CA THR A 586 -38.13 20.60 -14.62
C THR A 586 -37.98 21.23 -13.23
N ASN A 587 -38.00 20.41 -12.19
CA ASN A 587 -37.62 20.84 -10.85
C ASN A 587 -36.09 20.97 -10.81
N PRO A 588 -35.55 22.07 -10.28
CA PRO A 588 -34.10 22.25 -10.18
C PRO A 588 -33.49 21.18 -9.27
N VAL A 589 -32.30 20.72 -9.64
CA VAL A 589 -31.46 19.84 -8.80
C VAL A 589 -31.04 20.66 -7.58
N ARG A 590 -31.43 20.21 -6.38
CA ARG A 590 -31.17 20.92 -5.12
C ARG A 590 -29.91 20.37 -4.46
N LEU A 591 -28.81 21.11 -4.54
CA LEU A 591 -27.50 20.65 -4.08
C LEU A 591 -27.42 20.52 -2.56
N ASN A 592 -28.04 21.40 -1.78
CA ASN A 592 -28.07 21.28 -0.31
C ASN A 592 -28.67 19.93 0.16
N ARG A 593 -29.65 19.38 -0.57
CA ARG A 593 -30.24 18.07 -0.24
C ARG A 593 -29.26 16.92 -0.36
N TRP A 594 -28.20 17.06 -1.17
CA TRP A 594 -27.18 16.04 -1.33
C TRP A 594 -26.38 15.82 -0.04
N PHE A 595 -26.13 16.87 0.75
CA PHE A 595 -25.50 16.75 2.08
C PHE A 595 -26.36 15.98 3.08
N GLN A 596 -27.67 15.89 2.84
CA GLN A 596 -28.63 15.13 3.64
C GLN A 596 -28.84 13.70 3.10
N GLY A 597 -28.08 13.26 2.10
CA GLY A 597 -28.21 11.94 1.46
C GLY A 597 -29.44 11.80 0.54
N HIS A 598 -30.10 12.91 0.18
CA HIS A 598 -31.27 12.92 -0.69
C HIS A 598 -30.87 13.31 -2.11
N PHE A 599 -30.94 12.35 -3.04
CA PHE A 599 -30.46 12.52 -4.42
C PHE A 599 -31.60 12.42 -5.42
N ASN A 600 -31.47 13.15 -6.52
CA ASN A 600 -32.34 13.01 -7.69
C ASN A 600 -32.08 11.66 -8.37
N THR A 601 -33.12 11.01 -8.92
CA THR A 601 -33.04 9.64 -9.48
C THR A 601 -32.07 9.50 -10.64
N ASP A 602 -31.89 10.57 -11.41
CA ASP A 602 -31.04 10.56 -12.60
C ASP A 602 -29.55 10.82 -12.28
N TRP A 603 -29.23 11.12 -11.01
CA TRP A 603 -27.89 11.46 -10.54
C TRP A 603 -27.26 10.30 -9.75
N GLN A 604 -26.26 9.67 -10.36
CA GLN A 604 -25.60 8.49 -9.83
C GLN A 604 -24.36 8.85 -8.99
N PRO A 605 -24.01 8.03 -7.98
CA PRO A 605 -22.81 8.26 -7.17
C PRO A 605 -21.54 8.04 -8.00
N LEU A 606 -20.54 8.91 -7.79
CA LEU A 606 -19.35 8.97 -8.65
C LEU A 606 -18.58 7.64 -8.75
N HIS A 607 -18.46 6.85 -7.68
CA HIS A 607 -17.76 5.56 -7.73
C HIS A 607 -18.29 4.58 -8.81
N ARG A 608 -19.58 4.65 -9.17
CA ARG A 608 -20.17 3.80 -10.23
C ARG A 608 -19.63 4.10 -11.62
N LEU A 609 -19.13 5.32 -11.81
CA LEU A 609 -18.47 5.72 -13.05
C LEU A 609 -17.22 4.87 -13.30
N PHE A 610 -16.48 4.54 -12.23
CA PHE A 610 -15.20 3.82 -12.33
C PHE A 610 -15.38 2.30 -12.35
N THR A 611 -16.38 1.76 -11.65
CA THR A 611 -16.63 0.31 -11.62
C THR A 611 -17.17 -0.25 -12.94
N ALA A 612 -17.79 0.60 -13.77
CA ALA A 612 -18.36 0.23 -15.06
C ALA A 612 -17.63 0.84 -16.27
N ALA A 613 -16.43 1.40 -16.05
CA ALA A 613 -15.62 2.00 -17.11
C ALA A 613 -14.79 0.95 -17.86
N THR A 614 -14.77 1.05 -19.18
CA THR A 614 -13.78 0.43 -20.08
C THR A 614 -12.39 1.05 -19.90
N GLN A 615 -12.32 2.34 -19.54
CA GLN A 615 -11.09 3.12 -19.30
C GLN A 615 -11.10 3.76 -17.89
N PRO A 616 -10.91 2.98 -16.81
CA PRO A 616 -10.94 3.51 -15.45
C PRO A 616 -9.78 4.48 -15.17
N ALA A 617 -8.61 4.28 -15.78
CA ALA A 617 -7.41 5.11 -15.57
C ALA A 617 -7.64 6.58 -15.98
N MET A 618 -8.07 6.83 -17.22
CA MET A 618 -8.40 8.16 -17.72
C MET A 618 -9.41 8.89 -16.82
N ARG A 619 -10.48 8.20 -16.41
CA ARG A 619 -11.52 8.79 -15.56
C ARG A 619 -11.00 9.11 -14.16
N LEU A 620 -10.23 8.22 -13.55
CA LEU A 620 -9.59 8.47 -12.26
C LEU A 620 -8.64 9.67 -12.32
N ARG A 621 -7.88 9.80 -13.42
CA ARG A 621 -6.98 10.94 -13.65
C ARG A 621 -7.77 12.25 -13.74
N SER A 622 -8.85 12.27 -14.53
CA SER A 622 -9.68 13.47 -14.73
C SER A 622 -10.45 13.91 -13.47
N ALA A 623 -10.75 12.97 -12.56
CA ALA A 623 -11.48 13.24 -11.32
C ALA A 623 -10.56 13.28 -10.08
N TYR A 624 -9.24 13.21 -10.26
CA TYR A 624 -8.28 13.03 -9.16
C TYR A 624 -8.38 14.15 -8.12
N HIS A 625 -8.54 15.41 -8.56
CA HIS A 625 -8.70 16.55 -7.68
C HIS A 625 -10.01 16.53 -6.87
N LEU A 626 -10.95 15.66 -7.23
CA LEU A 626 -12.22 15.46 -6.51
C LEU A 626 -12.14 14.28 -5.55
N ARG A 627 -10.96 13.74 -5.22
CA ARG A 627 -10.86 12.61 -4.27
C ARG A 627 -11.21 12.97 -2.83
N ASP A 628 -11.11 14.25 -2.47
CA ASP A 628 -11.42 14.81 -1.16
C ASP A 628 -12.85 14.43 -0.70
N ASP A 629 -12.99 13.87 0.50
CA ASP A 629 -14.27 13.39 1.05
C ASP A 629 -15.22 14.53 1.46
N THR A 630 -14.72 15.77 1.50
CA THR A 630 -15.51 16.96 1.80
C THR A 630 -16.45 17.37 0.67
N PHE A 631 -16.27 16.86 -0.54
CA PHE A 631 -17.17 17.08 -1.68
C PHE A 631 -18.24 16.00 -1.76
N VAL A 632 -19.50 16.39 -1.96
CA VAL A 632 -20.56 15.49 -2.42
C VAL A 632 -20.55 15.46 -3.94
N LYS A 633 -20.39 14.27 -4.55
CA LYS A 633 -20.05 14.11 -5.97
C LYS A 633 -21.06 13.23 -6.68
N ARG A 634 -21.66 13.73 -7.77
CA ARG A 634 -22.64 12.99 -8.57
C ARG A 634 -22.42 13.19 -10.06
N TYR A 635 -22.83 12.21 -10.86
CA TYR A 635 -22.82 12.33 -12.31
C TYR A 635 -24.16 11.96 -12.93
N LYS A 636 -24.41 12.50 -14.13
CA LYS A 636 -25.55 12.20 -14.98
C LYS A 636 -25.07 11.97 -16.42
N SER A 637 -25.59 10.93 -17.07
CA SER A 637 -25.36 10.71 -18.51
C SER A 637 -26.35 11.57 -19.30
N ILE A 638 -25.85 12.39 -20.20
CA ILE A 638 -26.62 13.31 -21.03
C ILE A 638 -26.52 12.87 -22.48
N ARG A 639 -27.65 12.90 -23.20
CA ARG A 639 -27.73 12.59 -24.63
C ARG A 639 -27.99 13.86 -25.41
N LEU A 640 -27.04 14.27 -26.23
CA LEU A 640 -27.17 15.39 -27.16
C LEU A 640 -27.66 14.85 -28.50
N SER A 641 -28.89 15.20 -28.89
CA SER A 641 -29.50 14.77 -30.16
C SER A 641 -29.78 15.97 -31.06
N PRO A 642 -29.50 15.89 -32.38
CA PRO A 642 -29.81 16.97 -33.33
C PRO A 642 -31.29 17.30 -33.32
N THR A 643 -31.60 18.57 -33.10
CA THR A 643 -32.96 19.12 -33.13
C THR A 643 -33.56 18.87 -34.51
N GLN A 644 -34.70 18.18 -34.59
CA GLN A 644 -35.42 18.02 -35.87
C GLN A 644 -35.74 19.41 -36.44
N PRO A 645 -35.57 19.65 -37.75
CA PRO A 645 -36.00 20.90 -38.35
C PRO A 645 -37.51 21.07 -38.18
N ASN A 646 -37.87 22.26 -37.71
CA ASN A 646 -39.20 22.74 -37.38
C ASN A 646 -40.26 22.36 -38.46
N PRO A 647 -41.41 21.73 -38.12
CA PRO A 647 -42.42 21.28 -39.09
C PRO A 647 -43.21 22.39 -39.81
N SER A 648 -42.76 23.65 -39.76
CA SER A 648 -43.50 24.82 -40.24
C SER A 648 -42.90 25.50 -41.50
N GLN A 649 -41.97 24.85 -42.21
CA GLN A 649 -41.62 25.26 -43.59
C GLN A 649 -41.69 24.09 -44.58
N PRO A 650 -42.63 24.09 -45.54
CA PRO A 650 -42.58 23.16 -46.66
C PRO A 650 -41.51 23.65 -47.65
N SER A 651 -40.33 23.04 -47.65
CA SER A 651 -39.41 23.14 -48.79
C SER A 651 -39.84 22.13 -49.87
N PRO A 652 -40.26 22.56 -51.06
CA PRO A 652 -40.68 21.66 -52.11
C PRO A 652 -39.45 21.28 -52.94
N LEU A 653 -38.67 20.27 -52.52
CA LEU A 653 -37.66 19.57 -53.34
C LEU A 653 -36.94 18.49 -52.51
N ALA A 654 -37.65 17.47 -52.03
CA ALA A 654 -37.05 16.21 -51.56
C ALA A 654 -38.09 15.08 -51.52
N ALA A 655 -38.73 14.82 -52.66
CA ALA A 655 -39.41 13.54 -52.88
C ALA A 655 -38.46 12.65 -53.67
N MET A 656 -38.29 11.42 -53.17
CA MET A 656 -37.43 10.34 -53.69
C MET A 656 -35.98 10.37 -53.20
N ASN A 657 -35.77 9.89 -51.98
CA ASN A 657 -34.78 8.83 -51.74
C ASN A 657 -35.15 8.02 -50.50
N THR A 658 -35.20 6.70 -50.70
CA THR A 658 -35.35 5.65 -49.71
C THR A 658 -34.11 5.57 -48.82
N ALA A 659 -34.19 6.07 -47.58
CA ALA A 659 -33.26 5.74 -46.50
C ALA A 659 -33.90 6.03 -45.14
N ALA A 660 -34.84 5.17 -44.71
CA ALA A 660 -35.39 5.19 -43.36
C ALA A 660 -34.52 4.37 -42.38
N THR A 661 -33.19 4.56 -42.41
CA THR A 661 -32.26 3.74 -41.59
C THR A 661 -31.01 4.49 -41.09
N THR A 662 -31.02 5.82 -41.00
CA THR A 662 -29.85 6.61 -40.50
C THR A 662 -30.26 7.81 -39.63
N ALA A 663 -31.31 7.69 -38.83
CA ALA A 663 -31.68 8.71 -37.83
C ALA A 663 -31.11 8.44 -36.42
N ALA A 664 -30.42 7.31 -36.23
CA ALA A 664 -29.81 6.91 -34.95
C ALA A 664 -28.31 7.25 -34.83
N GLU A 665 -27.69 7.78 -35.89
CA GLU A 665 -26.22 7.87 -36.00
C GLU A 665 -25.58 9.14 -35.42
N ASN A 666 -26.35 10.14 -34.94
CA ASN A 666 -25.78 11.42 -34.48
C ASN A 666 -26.18 11.83 -33.05
N THR A 667 -26.49 10.88 -32.16
CA THR A 667 -26.67 11.19 -30.73
C THR A 667 -25.36 11.00 -29.99
N TYR A 668 -24.74 12.10 -29.56
CA TYR A 668 -23.55 12.05 -28.71
C TYR A 668 -23.95 11.88 -27.24
N ARG A 669 -23.18 11.10 -26.48
CA ARG A 669 -23.38 10.92 -25.04
C ARG A 669 -22.22 11.52 -24.27
N ALA A 670 -22.55 12.33 -23.27
CA ALA A 670 -21.59 12.94 -22.37
C ALA A 670 -21.94 12.63 -20.92
N ILE A 671 -20.95 12.73 -20.04
CA ILE A 671 -21.10 12.58 -18.60
C ILE A 671 -20.92 13.95 -17.97
N LEU A 672 -21.99 14.46 -17.37
CA LEU A 672 -21.94 15.68 -16.57
C LEU A 672 -21.70 15.30 -15.11
N LEU A 673 -20.56 15.71 -14.58
CA LEU A 673 -20.16 15.52 -13.20
C LEU A 673 -20.34 16.85 -12.45
N VAL A 674 -20.97 16.78 -11.28
CA VAL A 674 -21.11 17.91 -10.35
C VAL A 674 -20.59 17.49 -8.98
N ALA A 675 -19.70 18.31 -8.42
CA ALA A 675 -19.21 18.17 -7.06
C ALA A 675 -19.48 19.46 -6.28
N VAL A 676 -19.99 19.33 -5.06
CA VAL A 676 -20.32 20.47 -4.19
C VAL A 676 -19.71 20.29 -2.81
N HIS A 677 -19.15 21.37 -2.27
CA HIS A 677 -18.56 21.46 -0.94
C HIS A 677 -19.12 22.68 -0.21
N GLN A 678 -19.33 22.58 1.11
CA GLN A 678 -19.80 23.68 1.94
C GLN A 678 -18.57 24.37 2.57
N ASP A 679 -18.21 25.56 2.07
CA ASP A 679 -17.08 26.35 2.58
C ASP A 679 -17.43 27.05 3.92
N ASP A 680 -18.69 27.48 4.08
CA ASP A 680 -19.22 28.16 5.27
C ASP A 680 -20.74 27.87 5.44
N GLU A 681 -21.39 28.33 6.52
CA GLU A 681 -22.81 28.01 6.84
C GLU A 681 -23.76 28.20 5.65
N ASP A 682 -23.57 29.26 4.85
CA ASP A 682 -24.41 29.58 3.68
C ASP A 682 -23.64 29.68 2.36
N LEU A 683 -22.35 29.32 2.32
CA LEU A 683 -21.51 29.48 1.12
C LEU A 683 -21.04 28.12 0.59
N TYR A 684 -21.41 27.82 -0.65
CA TYR A 684 -21.14 26.53 -1.27
C TYR A 684 -20.24 26.70 -2.48
N ARG A 685 -19.21 25.88 -2.57
CA ARG A 685 -18.30 25.78 -3.70
C ARG A 685 -18.75 24.66 -4.63
N VAL A 686 -18.87 24.96 -5.92
CA VAL A 686 -19.35 24.01 -6.93
C VAL A 686 -18.27 23.82 -8.00
N CYS A 687 -18.09 22.56 -8.40
CA CYS A 687 -17.27 22.14 -9.53
C CYS A 687 -18.17 21.40 -10.53
N VAL A 688 -18.08 21.76 -11.80
CA VAL A 688 -18.84 21.15 -12.88
C VAL A 688 -17.89 20.74 -14.00
N GLN A 689 -17.94 19.47 -14.37
CA GLN A 689 -17.05 18.86 -15.34
C GLN A 689 -17.85 18.05 -16.36
N LEU A 690 -17.42 18.10 -17.62
CA LEU A 690 -17.95 17.29 -18.71
C LEU A 690 -16.88 16.28 -19.15
N GLN A 691 -17.27 15.02 -19.28
CA GLN A 691 -16.40 13.91 -19.70
C GLN A 691 -17.08 13.07 -20.79
N PRO A 692 -16.32 12.33 -21.63
CA PRO A 692 -16.88 11.42 -22.61
C PRO A 692 -17.52 10.17 -21.96
N ASP A 693 -18.55 9.62 -22.60
CA ASP A 693 -19.24 8.40 -22.14
C ASP A 693 -18.41 7.13 -22.42
N ARG A 694 -18.89 5.94 -22.03
CA ARG A 694 -18.14 4.67 -21.92
C ARG A 694 -17.33 4.21 -23.13
N GLU A 695 -17.58 4.68 -24.35
CA GLU A 695 -16.86 4.21 -25.54
C GLU A 695 -15.85 5.22 -26.09
N ASP A 696 -15.96 6.49 -25.71
CA ASP A 696 -15.14 7.58 -26.23
C ASP A 696 -14.04 7.98 -25.23
N SER A 697 -12.82 8.23 -25.74
CA SER A 697 -11.68 8.69 -24.93
C SER A 697 -11.48 10.20 -24.95
N VAL A 698 -12.20 10.90 -25.84
CA VAL A 698 -12.03 12.34 -26.13
C VAL A 698 -13.40 12.96 -26.37
N LEU A 699 -13.59 14.20 -25.92
CA LEU A 699 -14.78 14.99 -26.19
C LEU A 699 -14.80 15.48 -27.65
N PRO A 700 -15.97 15.59 -28.30
CA PRO A 700 -16.11 16.22 -29.61
C PRO A 700 -15.54 17.63 -29.61
N GLU A 701 -14.80 17.97 -30.66
CA GLU A 701 -14.25 19.30 -30.83
C GLU A 701 -15.36 20.35 -30.80
N ASN A 702 -15.14 21.47 -30.10
CA ASN A 702 -16.07 22.57 -29.95
C ASN A 702 -17.36 22.26 -29.15
N ILE A 703 -17.43 21.15 -28.41
CA ILE A 703 -18.48 21.03 -27.38
C ILE A 703 -18.24 22.09 -26.31
N GLN A 704 -19.28 22.83 -25.93
CA GLN A 704 -19.20 23.91 -24.95
C GLN A 704 -19.96 23.54 -23.68
N LEU A 705 -19.37 23.91 -22.55
CA LEU A 705 -19.95 23.86 -21.22
C LEU A 705 -20.10 25.29 -20.70
N ASN A 706 -21.35 25.73 -20.53
CA ASN A 706 -21.70 27.09 -20.16
C ASN A 706 -22.33 27.12 -18.77
N LEU A 707 -21.92 28.10 -17.95
CA LEU A 707 -22.56 28.47 -16.68
C LEU A 707 -23.45 29.69 -16.92
N LEU A 708 -24.74 29.58 -16.59
CA LEU A 708 -25.71 30.66 -16.74
C LEU A 708 -26.25 31.09 -15.36
N ASP A 709 -26.53 32.38 -15.21
CA ASP A 709 -27.22 32.94 -14.05
C ASP A 709 -28.75 32.70 -14.10
N ALA A 710 -29.47 33.19 -13.10
CA ALA A 710 -30.93 33.09 -13.02
C ALA A 710 -31.65 33.82 -14.16
N GLU A 711 -31.02 34.84 -14.73
CA GLU A 711 -31.48 35.63 -15.88
C GLU A 711 -31.12 35.01 -17.24
N LYS A 712 -30.45 33.84 -17.25
CA LYS A 712 -29.96 33.13 -18.44
C LYS A 712 -28.80 33.82 -19.17
N ASN A 713 -28.08 34.72 -18.50
CA ASN A 713 -26.84 35.27 -19.05
C ASN A 713 -25.70 34.26 -18.83
N ILE A 714 -24.87 34.07 -19.86
CA ILE A 714 -23.68 33.23 -19.75
C ILE A 714 -22.64 33.96 -18.90
N LEU A 715 -22.35 33.41 -17.72
CA LEU A 715 -21.29 33.90 -16.84
C LEU A 715 -19.92 33.42 -17.30
N VAL A 716 -19.83 32.14 -17.67
CA VAL A 716 -18.58 31.48 -18.11
C VAL A 716 -18.91 30.43 -19.18
N SER A 717 -18.04 30.29 -20.17
CA SER A 717 -18.10 29.24 -21.20
C SER A 717 -16.71 28.63 -21.39
N VAL A 718 -16.65 27.31 -21.46
CA VAL A 718 -15.43 26.54 -21.74
C VAL A 718 -15.73 25.63 -22.94
N SER A 719 -14.85 25.62 -23.94
CA SER A 719 -14.99 24.78 -25.13
C SER A 719 -13.91 23.70 -25.15
N ALA A 720 -14.26 22.48 -25.55
CA ALA A 720 -13.28 21.41 -25.71
C ALA A 720 -12.40 21.64 -26.93
N ALA A 721 -11.10 21.48 -26.73
CA ALA A 721 -10.07 21.44 -27.77
C ALA A 721 -9.89 20.01 -28.31
N GLN A 722 -9.02 19.89 -29.31
CA GLN A 722 -8.62 18.59 -29.85
C GLN A 722 -7.93 17.76 -28.75
N GLU A 723 -8.35 16.51 -28.57
CA GLU A 723 -7.81 15.56 -27.57
C GLU A 723 -8.23 15.81 -26.10
N ASP A 724 -9.09 16.80 -25.82
CA ASP A 724 -9.59 17.00 -24.45
C ASP A 724 -10.42 15.79 -23.99
N ASN A 725 -9.93 15.12 -22.94
CA ASN A 725 -10.63 14.02 -22.29
C ASN A 725 -11.62 14.49 -21.21
N PHE A 726 -11.58 15.78 -20.85
CA PHE A 726 -12.62 16.46 -20.09
C PHE A 726 -12.52 17.98 -20.29
N ILE A 727 -13.61 18.69 -20.02
CA ILE A 727 -13.59 20.14 -19.80
C ILE A 727 -14.23 20.46 -18.46
N GLN A 728 -13.77 21.52 -17.79
CA GLN A 728 -14.25 21.90 -16.47
C GLN A 728 -14.45 23.41 -16.40
N LEU A 729 -15.56 23.81 -15.78
CA LEU A 729 -15.77 25.20 -15.41
C LEU A 729 -14.85 25.58 -14.24
N PRO A 730 -14.32 26.81 -14.19
CA PRO A 730 -13.67 27.33 -12.98
C PRO A 730 -14.56 27.10 -11.76
N TYR A 731 -13.96 26.79 -10.62
CA TYR A 731 -14.72 26.68 -9.37
C TYR A 731 -15.47 27.99 -9.13
N PHE A 732 -16.77 27.88 -8.86
CA PHE A 732 -17.60 29.02 -8.50
C PHE A 732 -18.23 28.78 -7.14
N ARG A 733 -18.69 29.87 -6.53
CA ARG A 733 -19.38 29.84 -5.24
C ARG A 733 -20.76 30.43 -5.39
N GLY A 734 -21.69 29.95 -4.59
CA GLY A 734 -22.99 30.59 -4.46
C GLY A 734 -23.61 30.38 -3.09
N ALA A 735 -24.58 31.21 -2.78
CA ALA A 735 -25.29 31.23 -1.51
C ALA A 735 -26.45 30.22 -1.50
N LEU A 736 -26.91 29.85 -0.30
CA LEU A 736 -28.11 29.03 -0.14
C LEU A 736 -29.30 29.60 -0.93
N ALA A 737 -30.00 28.75 -1.68
CA ALA A 737 -31.13 29.06 -2.56
C ALA A 737 -30.80 29.87 -3.83
N GLU A 738 -29.53 30.17 -4.10
CA GLU A 738 -29.09 30.73 -5.38
C GLU A 738 -29.32 29.73 -6.53
N ARG A 739 -29.72 30.23 -7.70
CA ARG A 739 -30.02 29.41 -8.88
C ARG A 739 -29.01 29.67 -9.98
N PHE A 740 -28.62 28.61 -10.65
CA PHE A 740 -27.77 28.66 -11.84
C PHE A 740 -28.12 27.51 -12.77
N ASP A 741 -27.78 27.65 -14.03
CA ASP A 741 -27.98 26.60 -15.03
C ASP A 741 -26.66 26.20 -15.67
N ILE A 742 -26.59 24.93 -16.04
CA ILE A 742 -25.49 24.39 -16.84
C ILE A 742 -26.05 24.04 -18.21
N GLU A 743 -25.53 24.69 -19.24
CA GLU A 743 -25.88 24.43 -20.63
C GLU A 743 -24.73 23.74 -21.35
N LEU A 744 -25.06 22.69 -22.09
CA LEU A 744 -24.18 21.97 -23.00
C LEU A 744 -24.56 22.30 -24.43
N VAL A 745 -23.59 22.71 -25.24
CA VAL A 745 -23.79 23.09 -26.65
C VAL A 745 -22.86 22.29 -27.55
N LEU A 746 -23.42 21.62 -28.57
CA LEU A 746 -22.66 20.95 -29.62
C LEU A 746 -23.34 21.21 -30.97
N GLY A 747 -22.74 22.08 -31.80
CA GLY A 747 -23.35 22.53 -33.05
C GLY A 747 -24.69 23.23 -32.80
N ASN A 748 -25.79 22.64 -33.30
CA ASN A 748 -27.15 23.15 -33.12
C ASN A 748 -27.92 22.45 -31.98
N THR A 749 -27.24 21.65 -31.17
CA THR A 749 -27.85 20.92 -30.05
C THR A 749 -27.55 21.60 -28.73
N HIS A 750 -28.59 21.77 -27.92
CA HIS A 750 -28.53 22.38 -26.60
C HIS A 750 -29.16 21.44 -25.58
N HIS A 751 -28.54 21.31 -24.43
CA HIS A 751 -29.12 20.62 -23.28
C HIS A 751 -28.84 21.44 -22.02
N THR A 752 -29.87 21.72 -21.22
CA THR A 752 -29.74 22.54 -20.02
C THR A 752 -30.22 21.79 -18.79
N GLU A 753 -29.39 21.79 -17.74
CA GLU A 753 -29.74 21.31 -16.40
C GLU A 753 -29.86 22.50 -15.45
N LEU A 754 -30.94 22.55 -14.67
CA LEU A 754 -31.19 23.63 -13.71
C LEU A 754 -30.77 23.21 -12.31
N PHE A 755 -30.04 24.08 -11.60
CA PHE A 755 -29.55 23.83 -10.25
C PHE A 755 -30.02 24.91 -9.27
N MET A 756 -30.11 24.51 -8.01
CA MET A 756 -30.33 25.39 -6.86
C MET A 756 -29.39 24.94 -5.76
N ILE A 757 -28.62 25.87 -5.20
CA ILE A 757 -27.69 25.60 -4.09
C ILE A 757 -28.46 25.26 -2.83
#